data_AF-A0A329ULU0-F1
#
_entry.id   AF-A0A329ULU0-F1
#
_cell.length_a   1.000
_cell.length_b   1.000
_cell.length_c   1.000
_cell.angle_alpha   90.00
_cell.angle_beta   90.00
_cell.angle_gamma   90.00
#
_symmetry.space_group_name_H-M   'P 1'
#
loop_
_entity.id
_entity.type
_entity.pdbx_description
1 polymer ?
#
loop_
_entity_poly.entity_id
_entity_poly.type
_entity_poly.pdbx_seq_one_letter_code
_entity_poly.pdbx_strand_id
1 'polypeptide(L)'
;MEMFGRNPRLAVVDRIASDLSTCTGKLYRKDENGEEVEITDHPFLNFMAHPNPLYEMTSGACWRLQQIYLELKGEGYFVYEFDALGRPVELWPLPTHWVQQTPYVGYPYYEIRTTGGLIRQIPVDDIFCMKELNPLDPYKRGLGAAESLADEIETDEYAAKFQKKFFYNDATPTTLISMPGSSKDQRDRFRSEWNERFRGPFNSHGIATVDGNVTVTKLAENMRDMDMTEGRRFLRDAVLEHFGVPREIMGITESSNRATSEAAQYIYAQNVIMPRLNRREEAINTQILPFYGNDLVWHFDDVVPRSQEFDKAKGIDGWNAGLLTKDEARELLGMEPCKTGGDCFKITISDMFIGSNDDPAEVTTDLMQESTEEVEVTDDEDTGGMLSMSDRREHEEKSRVQNIGNLLAAAQKAQRAKFEVATMKFFRQQQKRLSGSLSGTEKADWSVWDVLMPYITENHVEDSAAWSALGEQEQKNLVEQFIGGLVNWPSEETAMEEIFKPLWKQTYDEGTRIAKQAYNIRGVDRPELLSQAKLHGGKRVRRVTQTTKENISRIVANGIEAGIGREKMADEILQEYEIQTRSRARLIADQETVMTLETGHYDMMQKSGATTKTWHHRPQKNPRDGSDGGPNHVKMDGETVPIDARFSNGLRYPCDPEGPARETIKCRCYVTYNR
;
A
#
# COMPACT_ATOMS: atom_id res chain seq x y z
N MET A 1 10.39 -13.10 -29.42
CA MET A 1 11.04 -11.88 -29.95
C MET A 1 10.05 -10.93 -30.62
N GLU A 2 9.24 -11.37 -31.60
CA GLU A 2 8.30 -10.44 -32.28
C GLU A 2 7.33 -9.71 -31.32
N MET A 3 6.95 -10.34 -30.22
CA MET A 3 6.09 -9.72 -29.21
C MET A 3 6.78 -8.61 -28.40
N PHE A 4 8.12 -8.58 -28.32
CA PHE A 4 8.84 -7.57 -27.53
C PHE A 4 8.55 -6.14 -27.98
N GLY A 5 8.42 -5.91 -29.29
CA GLY A 5 8.06 -4.60 -29.85
C GLY A 5 6.56 -4.33 -29.98
N ARG A 6 5.70 -5.29 -29.60
CA ARG A 6 4.23 -5.20 -29.82
C ARG A 6 3.43 -5.24 -28.53
N ASN A 7 3.87 -6.04 -27.55
CA ASN A 7 3.15 -6.28 -26.31
C ASN A 7 3.78 -5.45 -25.16
N PRO A 8 3.02 -4.52 -24.55
CA PRO A 8 3.52 -3.67 -23.47
C PRO A 8 3.88 -4.44 -22.19
N ARG A 9 3.45 -5.69 -22.01
CA ARG A 9 3.81 -6.52 -20.83
C ARG A 9 5.30 -6.83 -20.76
N LEU A 10 5.98 -6.83 -21.91
CA LEU A 10 7.43 -7.02 -21.98
C LEU A 10 8.24 -5.74 -21.69
N ALA A 11 7.58 -4.61 -21.41
CA ALA A 11 8.27 -3.37 -21.03
C ALA A 11 9.09 -3.51 -19.73
N VAL A 12 8.76 -4.48 -18.87
CA VAL A 12 9.55 -4.81 -17.68
C VAL A 12 10.97 -5.28 -18.04
N VAL A 13 11.10 -6.09 -19.10
CA VAL A 13 12.40 -6.55 -19.62
C VAL A 13 13.22 -5.36 -20.12
N ASP A 14 12.55 -4.44 -20.83
CA ASP A 14 13.19 -3.24 -21.34
C ASP A 14 13.66 -2.31 -20.22
N ARG A 15 12.87 -2.18 -19.14
CA ARG A 15 13.22 -1.40 -17.96
C ARG A 15 14.47 -1.98 -17.28
N ILE A 16 14.46 -3.27 -16.95
CA ILE A 16 15.61 -3.95 -16.32
C ILE A 16 16.87 -3.78 -17.18
N ALA A 17 16.76 -4.02 -18.48
CA ALA A 17 17.89 -3.93 -19.39
C ALA A 17 18.44 -2.50 -19.52
N SER A 18 17.55 -1.51 -19.53
CA SER A 18 17.93 -0.10 -19.60
C SER A 18 18.61 0.35 -18.32
N ASP A 19 18.07 0.03 -17.15
CA ASP A 19 18.66 0.40 -15.87
C ASP A 19 20.04 -0.24 -15.70
N LEU A 20 20.18 -1.54 -16.01
CA LEU A 20 21.47 -2.26 -16.00
C LEU A 20 22.51 -1.69 -16.96
N SER A 21 22.08 -1.04 -18.05
CA SER A 21 23.00 -0.45 -19.03
C SER A 21 23.60 0.87 -18.58
N THR A 22 23.00 1.50 -17.57
CA THR A 22 23.48 2.77 -16.99
C THR A 22 24.45 2.57 -15.83
N CYS A 23 24.56 1.34 -15.31
CA CYS A 23 25.46 1.02 -14.21
C CYS A 23 26.92 1.13 -14.65
N THR A 24 27.69 1.91 -13.88
CA THR A 24 29.14 2.05 -14.05
C THR A 24 29.88 1.03 -13.21
N GLY A 25 31.16 0.82 -13.53
CA GLY A 25 32.04 -0.01 -12.75
C GLY A 25 33.47 0.51 -12.81
N LYS A 26 34.32 -0.14 -12.03
CA LYS A 26 35.71 0.24 -11.81
C LYS A 26 36.62 -0.97 -11.99
N LEU A 27 37.84 -0.69 -12.44
CA LEU A 27 38.86 -1.69 -12.64
C LEU A 27 39.85 -1.64 -11.47
N TYR A 28 40.20 -2.79 -10.93
CA TYR A 28 41.14 -2.95 -9.83
C TYR A 28 42.29 -3.87 -10.24
N ARG A 29 43.48 -3.63 -9.70
CA ARG A 29 44.61 -4.58 -9.70
C ARG A 29 44.69 -5.25 -8.35
N LYS A 30 44.85 -6.58 -8.34
CA LYS A 30 45.17 -7.34 -7.13
C LYS A 30 46.67 -7.41 -6.94
N ASP A 31 47.14 -6.83 -5.84
CA ASP A 31 48.53 -6.97 -5.40
C ASP A 31 48.78 -8.36 -4.78
N GLU A 32 50.06 -8.72 -4.55
CA GLU A 32 50.47 -10.02 -4.00
C GLU A 32 49.84 -10.34 -2.61
N ASN A 33 49.40 -9.30 -1.89
CA ASN A 33 48.72 -9.41 -0.59
C ASN A 33 47.19 -9.55 -0.71
N GLY A 34 46.63 -9.51 -1.93
CA GLY A 34 45.19 -9.54 -2.19
C GLY A 34 44.46 -8.20 -2.00
N GLU A 35 45.21 -7.11 -1.83
CA GLU A 35 44.66 -5.75 -1.76
C GLU A 35 44.35 -5.23 -3.17
N GLU A 36 43.22 -4.56 -3.33
CA GLU A 36 42.70 -4.11 -4.62
C GLU A 36 42.96 -2.61 -4.82
N VAL A 37 43.79 -2.28 -5.81
CA VAL A 37 44.14 -0.89 -6.16
C VAL A 37 43.38 -0.45 -7.41
N GLU A 38 42.59 0.62 -7.31
CA GLU A 38 41.81 1.15 -8.44
C GLU A 38 42.73 1.66 -9.57
N ILE A 39 42.45 1.22 -10.79
CA ILE A 39 43.11 1.66 -12.02
C ILE A 39 42.16 2.57 -12.78
N THR A 40 42.63 3.77 -13.11
CA THR A 40 41.84 4.78 -13.85
C THR A 40 42.20 4.89 -15.33
N ASP A 41 43.36 4.37 -15.74
CA ASP A 41 43.79 4.33 -17.15
C ASP A 41 44.24 2.91 -17.53
N HIS A 42 43.46 2.27 -18.41
CA HIS A 42 43.74 0.93 -18.91
C HIS A 42 43.06 0.70 -20.28
N PRO A 43 43.67 -0.05 -21.22
CA PRO A 43 43.02 -0.37 -22.50
C PRO A 43 41.63 -1.00 -22.36
N PHE A 44 41.42 -1.80 -21.31
CA PHE A 44 40.12 -2.39 -20.99
C PHE A 44 39.04 -1.34 -20.70
N LEU A 45 39.38 -0.25 -20.00
CA LEU A 45 38.44 0.83 -19.71
C LEU A 45 38.01 1.55 -20.99
N ASN A 46 38.93 1.75 -21.93
CA ASN A 46 38.62 2.32 -23.23
C ASN A 46 37.71 1.39 -24.05
N PHE A 47 38.02 0.09 -24.07
CA PHE A 47 37.17 -0.93 -24.68
C PHE A 47 35.75 -0.96 -24.07
N MET A 48 35.61 -0.91 -22.75
CA MET A 48 34.31 -0.89 -22.09
C MET A 48 33.52 0.40 -22.37
N ALA A 49 34.20 1.53 -22.56
CA ALA A 49 33.56 2.79 -22.93
C ALA A 49 33.13 2.82 -24.41
N HIS A 50 33.96 2.29 -25.30
CA HIS A 50 33.75 2.28 -26.75
C HIS A 50 33.92 0.86 -27.32
N PRO A 51 33.00 -0.06 -27.02
CA PRO A 51 33.14 -1.46 -27.44
C PRO A 51 32.83 -1.68 -28.91
N ASN A 52 32.39 -0.67 -29.66
CA ASN A 52 32.09 -0.80 -31.08
C ASN A 52 32.37 0.51 -31.83
N PRO A 53 32.83 0.47 -33.09
CA PRO A 53 33.11 1.66 -33.89
C PRO A 53 31.84 2.39 -34.38
N LEU A 54 30.66 1.75 -34.39
CA LEU A 54 29.41 2.37 -34.84
C LEU A 54 28.85 3.30 -33.76
N TYR A 55 28.46 4.52 -34.15
CA TYR A 55 27.94 5.54 -33.22
C TYR A 55 26.65 5.12 -32.50
N GLU A 56 25.84 4.25 -33.10
CA GLU A 56 24.62 3.72 -32.49
C GLU A 56 24.88 2.58 -31.50
N MET A 57 26.01 1.87 -31.65
CA MET A 57 26.40 0.73 -30.80
C MET A 57 27.23 1.18 -29.61
N THR A 58 26.71 2.13 -28.85
CA THR A 58 27.32 2.54 -27.58
C THR A 58 27.38 1.38 -26.60
N SER A 59 28.26 1.46 -25.60
CA SER A 59 28.38 0.43 -24.56
C SER A 59 27.03 0.11 -23.90
N GLY A 60 26.31 1.15 -23.47
CA GLY A 60 24.97 0.99 -22.92
C GLY A 60 24.00 0.30 -23.88
N ALA A 61 24.01 0.66 -25.17
CA ALA A 61 23.14 0.02 -26.16
C ALA A 61 23.46 -1.48 -26.35
N CYS A 62 24.74 -1.84 -26.41
CA CYS A 62 25.18 -3.23 -26.56
C CYS A 62 24.79 -4.08 -25.35
N TRP A 63 25.12 -3.63 -24.13
CA TRP A 63 24.80 -4.34 -22.89
C TRP A 63 23.29 -4.39 -22.61
N ARG A 64 22.54 -3.34 -22.97
CA ARG A 64 21.07 -3.36 -22.94
C ARG A 64 20.52 -4.43 -23.86
N LEU A 65 20.97 -4.48 -25.12
CA LEU A 65 20.49 -5.46 -26.09
C LEU A 65 20.81 -6.90 -25.66
N GLN A 66 22.01 -7.12 -25.15
CA GLN A 66 22.42 -8.42 -24.62
C GLN A 66 21.58 -8.86 -23.42
N GLN A 67 21.25 -7.94 -22.50
CA GLN A 67 20.34 -8.25 -21.40
C GLN A 67 18.93 -8.60 -21.89
N ILE A 68 18.41 -7.88 -22.89
CA ILE A 68 17.10 -8.20 -23.49
C ILE A 68 17.09 -9.63 -24.02
N TYR A 69 18.15 -10.07 -24.70
CA TYR A 69 18.26 -11.44 -25.17
C TYR A 69 18.32 -12.46 -24.02
N LEU A 70 19.06 -12.15 -22.96
CA LEU A 70 19.19 -13.00 -21.79
C LEU A 70 17.85 -13.19 -21.07
N GLU A 71 17.08 -12.12 -20.85
CA GLU A 71 15.75 -12.23 -20.20
C GLU A 71 14.72 -12.95 -21.08
N LEU A 72 14.77 -12.74 -22.40
CA LEU A 72 13.80 -13.32 -23.33
C LEU A 72 14.07 -14.79 -23.67
N LYS A 73 15.34 -15.16 -23.86
CA LYS A 73 15.74 -16.48 -24.37
C LYS A 73 16.71 -17.23 -23.45
N GLY A 74 17.18 -16.60 -22.38
CA GLY A 74 18.12 -17.21 -21.45
C GLY A 74 19.54 -17.21 -21.98
N GLU A 75 19.82 -16.49 -23.06
CA GLU A 75 21.13 -16.46 -23.72
C GLU A 75 21.42 -15.08 -24.28
N GLY A 76 22.67 -14.63 -24.20
CA GLY A 76 23.13 -13.39 -24.80
C GLY A 76 24.58 -13.53 -25.26
N TYR A 77 24.85 -13.13 -26.50
CA TYR A 77 26.14 -13.37 -27.16
C TYR A 77 26.75 -12.08 -27.73
N PHE A 78 28.07 -11.96 -27.63
CA PHE A 78 28.87 -11.05 -28.46
C PHE A 78 29.94 -11.83 -29.21
N VAL A 79 30.23 -11.42 -30.44
CA VAL A 79 31.43 -11.87 -31.17
C VAL A 79 32.55 -10.86 -30.92
N TYR A 80 33.74 -11.35 -30.58
CA TYR A 80 34.93 -10.52 -30.45
C TYR A 80 35.57 -10.27 -31.83
N GLU A 81 36.11 -9.07 -32.01
CA GLU A 81 37.17 -8.82 -32.98
C GLU A 81 38.44 -8.44 -32.21
N PHE A 82 39.56 -9.05 -32.59
CA PHE A 82 40.82 -8.93 -31.87
C PHE A 82 41.81 -7.98 -32.55
N ASP A 83 42.63 -7.30 -31.75
CA ASP A 83 43.78 -6.57 -32.25
C ASP A 83 44.95 -7.50 -32.62
N ALA A 84 46.03 -6.92 -33.17
CA ALA A 84 47.24 -7.66 -33.51
C ALA A 84 47.97 -8.27 -32.29
N LEU A 85 47.61 -7.87 -31.07
CA LEU A 85 48.14 -8.40 -29.81
C LEU A 85 47.22 -9.45 -29.17
N GLY A 86 46.12 -9.83 -29.84
CA GLY A 86 45.18 -10.85 -29.38
C GLY A 86 44.20 -10.36 -28.30
N ARG A 87 43.98 -9.04 -28.19
CA ARG A 87 43.04 -8.45 -27.24
C ARG A 87 41.74 -8.06 -27.93
N PRO A 88 40.56 -8.32 -27.35
CA PRO A 88 39.29 -7.98 -27.97
C PRO A 88 39.12 -6.47 -28.00
N VAL A 89 39.00 -5.87 -29.19
CA VAL A 89 38.83 -4.42 -29.40
C VAL A 89 37.41 -4.04 -29.78
N GLU A 90 36.61 -4.98 -30.30
CA GLU A 90 35.21 -4.74 -30.62
C GLU A 90 34.31 -5.86 -30.11
N LEU A 91 33.08 -5.50 -29.73
CA LEU A 91 31.97 -6.38 -29.39
C LEU A 91 30.85 -6.21 -30.42
N TRP A 92 30.49 -7.31 -31.05
CA TRP A 92 29.40 -7.37 -32.01
C TRP A 92 28.21 -8.15 -31.43
N PRO A 93 27.09 -7.50 -31.09
CA PRO A 93 25.91 -8.17 -30.56
C PRO A 93 25.37 -9.19 -31.55
N LEU A 94 25.28 -10.45 -31.12
CA LEU A 94 24.79 -11.54 -31.96
C LEU A 94 23.36 -11.92 -31.56
N PRO A 95 22.38 -11.81 -32.46
CA PRO A 95 21.01 -12.24 -32.17
C PRO A 95 20.92 -13.74 -31.86
N THR A 96 20.25 -14.11 -30.78
CA THR A 96 20.18 -15.51 -30.30
C THR A 96 19.48 -16.48 -31.25
N HIS A 97 18.67 -15.98 -32.20
CA HIS A 97 18.02 -16.80 -33.22
C HIS A 97 18.93 -17.11 -34.42
N TRP A 98 20.07 -16.41 -34.55
CA TRP A 98 21.08 -16.75 -35.55
C TRP A 98 21.92 -17.95 -35.10
N VAL A 99 22.09 -18.14 -33.79
CA VAL A 99 22.75 -19.31 -33.20
C VAL A 99 21.85 -20.53 -33.34
N GLN A 100 22.24 -21.44 -34.24
CA GLN A 100 21.53 -22.70 -34.49
C GLN A 100 21.99 -23.79 -33.51
N GLN A 101 23.29 -23.86 -33.25
CA GLN A 101 23.89 -24.86 -32.38
C GLN A 101 24.90 -24.22 -31.43
N THR A 102 24.81 -24.61 -30.14
CA THR A 102 25.75 -24.24 -29.08
C THR A 102 26.86 -25.30 -28.97
N PRO A 103 28.05 -24.92 -28.48
CA PRO A 103 29.17 -25.84 -28.31
C PRO A 103 28.82 -26.94 -27.30
N TYR A 104 29.36 -28.13 -27.53
CA TYR A 104 29.24 -29.28 -26.63
C TYR A 104 30.56 -30.06 -26.61
N VAL A 105 30.67 -31.06 -25.72
CA VAL A 105 31.88 -31.87 -25.59
C VAL A 105 32.19 -32.55 -26.93
N GLY A 106 33.35 -32.23 -27.51
CA GLY A 106 33.77 -32.72 -28.84
C GLY A 106 33.44 -31.79 -30.01
N TYR A 107 32.73 -30.68 -29.77
CA TYR A 107 32.42 -29.67 -30.78
C TYR A 107 32.50 -28.24 -30.18
N PRO A 108 33.70 -27.62 -30.15
CA PRO A 108 33.94 -26.32 -29.53
C PRO A 108 33.63 -25.16 -30.49
N TYR A 109 32.50 -25.24 -31.21
CA TYR A 109 32.10 -24.21 -32.16
C TYR A 109 30.62 -23.84 -31.99
N TYR A 110 30.31 -22.57 -32.20
CA TYR A 110 28.96 -22.08 -32.41
C TYR A 110 28.63 -22.09 -33.91
N GLU A 111 27.47 -22.61 -34.27
CA GLU A 111 26.96 -22.52 -35.63
C GLU A 111 26.00 -21.34 -35.78
N ILE A 112 26.41 -20.36 -36.56
CA ILE A 112 25.70 -19.09 -36.74
C ILE A 112 25.22 -18.98 -38.17
N ARG A 113 23.91 -18.82 -38.33
CA ARG A 113 23.28 -18.56 -39.62
C ARG A 113 23.09 -17.06 -39.81
N THR A 114 23.86 -16.49 -40.72
CA THR A 114 23.73 -15.07 -41.10
C THR A 114 22.46 -14.83 -41.92
N THR A 115 22.05 -13.57 -42.06
CA THR A 115 20.86 -13.16 -42.85
C THR A 115 20.92 -13.63 -44.31
N GLY A 116 22.13 -13.78 -44.87
CA GLY A 116 22.35 -14.32 -46.21
C GLY A 116 22.23 -15.84 -46.35
N GLY A 117 21.92 -16.54 -45.25
CA GLY A 117 21.74 -18.00 -45.22
C GLY A 117 23.03 -18.81 -45.09
N LEU A 118 24.20 -18.16 -45.10
CA LEU A 118 25.49 -18.81 -44.85
C LEU A 118 25.60 -19.21 -43.37
N ILE A 119 26.03 -20.45 -43.14
CA ILE A 119 26.34 -20.99 -41.83
C ILE A 119 27.85 -20.80 -41.61
N ARG A 120 28.21 -20.12 -40.53
CA ARG A 120 29.59 -19.91 -40.10
C ARG A 120 29.81 -20.63 -38.76
N GLN A 121 30.94 -21.31 -38.64
CA GLN A 121 31.40 -21.88 -37.38
C GLN A 121 32.35 -20.86 -36.73
N ILE A 122 32.04 -20.47 -35.49
CA ILE A 122 32.88 -19.55 -34.70
C ILE A 122 33.36 -20.31 -33.44
N PRO A 123 34.66 -20.31 -33.13
CA PRO A 123 35.20 -20.94 -31.92
C PRO A 123 34.56 -20.40 -30.64
N VAL A 124 34.58 -21.18 -29.55
CA VAL A 124 34.09 -20.71 -28.25
C VAL A 124 34.88 -19.50 -27.73
N ASP A 125 36.19 -19.47 -27.96
CA ASP A 125 37.08 -18.40 -27.45
C ASP A 125 36.82 -17.04 -28.12
N ASP A 126 36.18 -17.02 -29.29
CA ASP A 126 35.86 -15.81 -30.06
C ASP A 126 34.47 -15.24 -29.72
N ILE A 127 33.73 -15.87 -28.79
CA ILE A 127 32.37 -15.47 -28.41
C ILE A 127 32.26 -15.27 -26.91
N PHE A 128 31.83 -14.07 -26.52
CA PHE A 128 31.29 -13.83 -25.19
C PHE A 128 29.90 -14.46 -25.08
N CYS A 129 29.67 -15.27 -24.05
CA CYS A 129 28.39 -15.92 -23.81
C CYS A 129 27.95 -15.76 -22.36
N MET A 130 26.74 -15.25 -22.16
CA MET A 130 26.01 -15.39 -20.91
C MET A 130 24.79 -16.27 -21.14
N LYS A 131 24.57 -17.23 -20.25
CA LYS A 131 23.50 -18.21 -20.37
C LYS A 131 22.87 -18.52 -19.02
N GLU A 132 21.56 -18.45 -18.97
CA GLU A 132 20.73 -19.00 -17.89
C GLU A 132 20.57 -20.50 -18.11
N LEU A 133 21.11 -21.31 -17.20
CA LEU A 133 21.10 -22.75 -17.36
C LEU A 133 19.67 -23.30 -17.27
N ASN A 134 19.27 -24.05 -18.29
CA ASN A 134 17.99 -24.73 -18.29
C ASN A 134 18.06 -25.98 -17.41
N PRO A 135 17.20 -26.14 -16.39
CA PRO A 135 17.22 -27.31 -15.51
C PRO A 135 16.90 -28.63 -16.22
N LEU A 136 16.16 -28.60 -17.34
CA LEU A 136 15.85 -29.80 -18.12
C LEU A 136 17.04 -30.27 -18.98
N ASP A 137 17.84 -29.34 -19.48
CA ASP A 137 19.04 -29.64 -20.27
C ASP A 137 20.05 -28.48 -20.13
N PRO A 138 20.98 -28.56 -19.15
CA PRO A 138 21.92 -27.47 -18.89
C PRO A 138 22.93 -27.28 -20.03
N TYR A 139 23.14 -28.31 -20.86
CA TYR A 139 24.17 -28.32 -21.90
C TYR A 139 23.70 -27.64 -23.20
N LYS A 140 22.39 -27.65 -23.50
CA LYS A 140 21.87 -27.12 -24.76
C LYS A 140 21.57 -25.63 -24.71
N ARG A 141 20.30 -25.23 -24.82
CA ARG A 141 19.88 -23.83 -24.87
C ARG A 141 19.57 -23.32 -23.47
N GLY A 142 19.79 -22.04 -23.25
CA GLY A 142 19.36 -21.38 -22.03
C GLY A 142 17.84 -21.29 -21.92
N LEU A 143 17.37 -20.96 -20.72
CA LEU A 143 15.94 -20.73 -20.46
C LEU A 143 15.75 -19.30 -19.96
N GLY A 144 15.07 -18.47 -20.75
CA GLY A 144 14.81 -17.08 -20.39
C GLY A 144 13.69 -16.97 -19.37
N ALA A 145 13.77 -15.96 -18.49
CA ALA A 145 12.72 -15.68 -17.52
C ALA A 145 11.37 -15.40 -18.20
N ALA A 146 11.35 -14.81 -19.40
CA ALA A 146 10.10 -14.54 -20.11
C ALA A 146 9.40 -15.80 -20.65
N GLU A 147 10.11 -16.93 -20.84
CA GLU A 147 9.54 -18.15 -21.42
C GLU A 147 8.51 -18.80 -20.49
N SER A 148 8.70 -18.70 -19.17
CA SER A 148 7.72 -19.24 -18.20
C SER A 148 6.43 -18.42 -18.12
N LEU A 149 6.42 -17.20 -18.69
CA LEU A 149 5.24 -16.33 -18.76
C LEU A 149 4.62 -16.29 -20.16
N ALA A 150 5.04 -17.18 -21.06
CA ALA A 150 4.63 -17.12 -22.45
C ALA A 150 3.10 -17.17 -22.58
N ASP A 151 2.44 -18.07 -21.85
CA ASP A 151 0.98 -18.24 -21.90
C ASP A 151 0.23 -17.01 -21.36
N GLU A 152 0.70 -16.39 -20.29
CA GLU A 152 0.13 -15.17 -19.70
C GLU A 152 0.26 -13.97 -20.66
N ILE A 153 1.43 -13.81 -21.26
CA ILE A 153 1.72 -12.75 -22.23
C ILE A 153 0.89 -12.95 -23.51
N GLU A 154 0.79 -14.19 -23.99
CA GLU A 154 -0.07 -14.53 -25.12
C GLU A 154 -1.54 -14.29 -24.80
N THR A 155 -1.99 -14.66 -23.61
CA THR A 155 -3.37 -14.43 -23.15
C THR A 155 -3.70 -12.93 -23.11
N ASP A 156 -2.80 -12.08 -22.58
CA ASP A 156 -3.01 -10.61 -22.61
C ASP A 156 -3.05 -10.07 -24.05
N GLU A 157 -2.21 -10.59 -24.94
CA GLU A 157 -2.20 -10.21 -26.36
C GLU A 157 -3.49 -10.63 -27.08
N TYR A 158 -3.98 -11.84 -26.85
CA TYR A 158 -5.25 -12.31 -27.39
C TYR A 158 -6.43 -11.52 -26.82
N ALA A 159 -6.42 -11.20 -25.52
CA ALA A 159 -7.41 -10.34 -24.90
C ALA A 159 -7.37 -8.92 -25.52
N ALA A 160 -6.18 -8.35 -25.73
CA ALA A 160 -6.01 -7.06 -26.39
C ALA A 160 -6.54 -7.06 -27.83
N LYS A 161 -6.22 -8.10 -28.60
CA LYS A 161 -6.72 -8.28 -29.97
C LYS A 161 -8.22 -8.50 -30.00
N PHE A 162 -8.76 -9.28 -29.07
CA PHE A 162 -10.19 -9.50 -28.92
C PHE A 162 -10.88 -8.17 -28.61
N GLN A 163 -10.40 -7.42 -27.62
CA GLN A 163 -10.92 -6.11 -27.24
C GLN A 163 -10.85 -5.11 -28.41
N LYS A 164 -9.71 -5.03 -29.11
CA LYS A 164 -9.56 -4.20 -30.30
C LYS A 164 -10.54 -4.60 -31.40
N LYS A 165 -10.70 -5.90 -31.68
CA LYS A 165 -11.66 -6.41 -32.66
C LYS A 165 -13.11 -6.20 -32.23
N PHE A 166 -13.39 -6.29 -30.94
CA PHE A 166 -14.69 -6.01 -30.35
C PHE A 166 -15.07 -4.54 -30.57
N PHE A 167 -14.20 -3.60 -30.24
CA PHE A 167 -14.45 -2.18 -30.51
C PHE A 167 -14.47 -1.83 -32.01
N TYR A 168 -13.69 -2.53 -32.84
CA TYR A 168 -13.62 -2.24 -34.27
C TYR A 168 -14.78 -2.85 -35.08
N ASN A 169 -15.26 -4.03 -34.68
CA ASN A 169 -16.24 -4.81 -35.45
C ASN A 169 -17.56 -5.08 -34.71
N ASP A 170 -17.73 -4.64 -33.46
CA ASP A 170 -18.88 -5.00 -32.59
C ASP A 170 -19.13 -6.52 -32.63
N ALA A 171 -18.11 -7.29 -32.20
CA ALA A 171 -17.84 -8.67 -32.64
C ALA A 171 -18.75 -9.78 -32.05
N THR A 172 -20.03 -9.49 -31.85
CA THR A 172 -21.11 -10.47 -31.84
C THR A 172 -22.20 -9.93 -32.76
N PRO A 173 -22.91 -10.77 -33.54
CA PRO A 173 -24.21 -10.35 -34.04
C PRO A 173 -25.09 -10.12 -32.81
N THR A 174 -25.06 -8.90 -32.27
CA THR A 174 -26.00 -8.42 -31.25
C THR A 174 -27.42 -8.55 -31.75
N THR A 175 -27.58 -8.70 -33.07
CA THR A 175 -28.84 -8.72 -33.79
C THR A 175 -28.91 -9.91 -34.74
N LEU A 176 -29.86 -10.82 -34.51
CA LEU A 176 -30.30 -11.78 -35.51
C LEU A 176 -31.35 -11.11 -36.41
N ILE A 177 -31.05 -11.02 -37.70
CA ILE A 177 -31.94 -10.40 -38.70
C ILE A 177 -32.61 -11.53 -39.50
N SER A 178 -33.89 -11.75 -39.26
CA SER A 178 -34.70 -12.72 -40.01
C SER A 178 -35.37 -12.04 -41.21
N MET A 179 -35.09 -12.55 -42.42
CA MET A 179 -35.68 -12.09 -43.68
C MET A 179 -36.31 -13.26 -44.44
N PRO A 180 -37.49 -13.76 -44.00
CA PRO A 180 -38.14 -14.91 -44.63
C PRO A 180 -38.54 -14.59 -46.09
N GLY A 181 -38.17 -15.48 -47.03
CA GLY A 181 -38.46 -15.32 -48.46
C GLY A 181 -37.43 -14.53 -49.29
N SER A 182 -36.32 -14.09 -48.69
CA SER A 182 -35.27 -13.33 -49.39
C SER A 182 -34.40 -14.18 -50.34
N SER A 183 -34.01 -13.61 -51.48
CA SER A 183 -33.02 -14.19 -52.40
C SER A 183 -31.58 -13.98 -51.89
N LYS A 184 -30.61 -14.74 -52.43
CA LYS A 184 -29.19 -14.63 -52.05
C LYS A 184 -28.61 -13.23 -52.35
N ASP A 185 -28.92 -12.68 -53.52
CA ASP A 185 -28.49 -11.34 -53.92
C ASP A 185 -29.05 -10.23 -53.01
N GLN A 186 -30.29 -10.38 -52.52
CA GLN A 186 -30.87 -9.42 -51.57
C GLN A 186 -30.14 -9.44 -50.22
N ARG A 187 -29.75 -10.64 -49.74
CA ARG A 187 -28.96 -10.77 -48.50
C ARG A 187 -27.56 -10.17 -48.66
N ASP A 188 -26.93 -10.37 -49.80
CA ASP A 188 -25.56 -9.87 -50.03
C ASP A 188 -25.53 -8.34 -50.20
N ARG A 189 -26.53 -7.75 -50.87
CA ARG A 189 -26.70 -6.28 -50.91
C ARG A 189 -26.99 -5.70 -49.54
N PHE A 190 -27.93 -6.29 -48.81
CA PHE A 190 -28.26 -5.85 -47.45
C PHE A 190 -27.05 -5.92 -46.52
N ARG A 191 -26.28 -7.01 -46.58
CA ARG A 191 -25.03 -7.16 -45.82
C ARG A 191 -24.00 -6.10 -46.18
N SER A 192 -23.88 -5.75 -47.46
CA SER A 192 -22.93 -4.73 -47.92
C SER A 192 -23.33 -3.34 -47.42
N GLU A 193 -24.60 -2.95 -47.53
CA GLU A 193 -25.14 -1.68 -47.01
C GLU A 193 -25.05 -1.59 -45.48
N TRP A 194 -25.34 -2.70 -44.80
CA TRP A 194 -25.20 -2.81 -43.34
C TRP A 194 -23.74 -2.60 -42.90
N ASN A 195 -22.80 -3.28 -43.56
CA ASN A 195 -21.37 -3.13 -43.28
C ASN A 195 -20.85 -1.73 -43.60
N GLU A 196 -21.38 -1.05 -44.62
CA GLU A 196 -20.98 0.31 -44.96
C GLU A 196 -21.44 1.32 -43.90
N ARG A 197 -22.66 1.14 -43.35
CA ARG A 197 -23.24 2.07 -42.39
C ARG A 197 -22.83 1.84 -40.93
N PHE A 198 -22.59 0.59 -40.53
CA PHE A 198 -22.39 0.24 -39.12
C PHE A 198 -20.96 -0.17 -38.75
N ARG A 199 -20.03 -0.17 -39.71
CA ARG A 199 -18.62 -0.48 -39.42
C ARG A 199 -17.89 0.75 -38.89
N GLY A 200 -17.13 0.54 -37.81
CA GLY A 200 -16.21 1.51 -37.23
C GLY A 200 -16.64 2.07 -35.87
N PRO A 201 -15.70 2.61 -35.07
CA PRO A 201 -15.93 2.99 -33.67
C PRO A 201 -16.98 4.08 -33.46
N PHE A 202 -17.24 4.89 -34.47
CA PHE A 202 -18.17 6.02 -34.43
C PHE A 202 -19.58 5.67 -34.96
N ASN A 203 -19.76 4.48 -35.53
CA ASN A 203 -21.01 4.03 -36.15
C ASN A 203 -21.74 2.97 -35.33
N SER A 204 -21.19 2.58 -34.19
CA SER A 204 -21.90 1.78 -33.19
C SER A 204 -23.13 2.56 -32.73
N HIS A 205 -24.32 1.93 -32.71
CA HIS A 205 -25.63 2.49 -32.28
C HIS A 205 -26.44 3.27 -33.33
N GLY A 206 -26.05 3.29 -34.61
CA GLY A 206 -26.93 3.85 -35.64
C GLY A 206 -28.22 3.01 -35.81
N ILE A 207 -29.33 3.66 -36.11
CA ILE A 207 -30.62 3.00 -36.38
C ILE A 207 -30.80 2.92 -37.90
N ALA A 208 -30.85 1.70 -38.45
CA ALA A 208 -31.24 1.49 -39.85
C ALA A 208 -32.74 1.21 -39.96
N THR A 209 -33.41 1.95 -40.84
CA THR A 209 -34.77 1.64 -41.30
C THR A 209 -34.69 0.92 -42.64
N VAL A 210 -35.43 -0.16 -42.81
CA VAL A 210 -35.40 -1.02 -44.01
C VAL A 210 -36.83 -1.22 -44.49
N ASP A 211 -37.07 -1.12 -45.80
CA ASP A 211 -38.37 -1.44 -46.40
C ASP A 211 -38.53 -2.96 -46.57
N GLY A 212 -39.30 -3.60 -45.69
CA GLY A 212 -39.66 -5.02 -45.74
C GLY A 212 -40.04 -5.63 -44.38
N ASN A 213 -40.61 -6.85 -44.38
CA ASN A 213 -40.86 -7.62 -43.15
C ASN A 213 -39.55 -8.18 -42.60
N VAL A 214 -38.81 -7.36 -41.86
CA VAL A 214 -37.54 -7.72 -41.22
C VAL A 214 -37.72 -7.75 -39.71
N THR A 215 -37.44 -8.89 -39.08
CA THR A 215 -37.45 -9.02 -37.61
C THR A 215 -36.03 -8.98 -37.08
N VAL A 216 -35.76 -7.98 -36.23
CA VAL A 216 -34.47 -7.69 -35.60
C VAL A 216 -34.56 -8.17 -34.14
N THR A 217 -33.96 -9.32 -33.84
CA THR A 217 -33.92 -9.84 -32.46
C THR A 217 -32.57 -9.54 -31.85
N LYS A 218 -32.54 -8.74 -30.77
CA LYS A 218 -31.31 -8.50 -30.01
C LYS A 218 -30.99 -9.71 -29.13
N LEU A 219 -29.82 -10.32 -29.33
CA LEU A 219 -29.26 -11.33 -28.41
C LEU A 219 -28.62 -10.57 -27.24
N ALA A 220 -29.00 -10.90 -26.00
CA ALA A 220 -28.64 -10.13 -24.81
C ALA A 220 -27.11 -10.02 -24.60
N GLU A 221 -26.66 -8.83 -24.20
CA GLU A 221 -25.27 -8.48 -23.87
C GLU A 221 -24.92 -8.95 -22.46
N ASN A 222 -24.47 -10.20 -22.28
CA ASN A 222 -23.99 -10.67 -20.97
C ASN A 222 -22.46 -10.68 -20.82
N MET A 223 -21.71 -10.28 -21.85
CA MET A 223 -20.24 -10.41 -21.87
C MET A 223 -19.48 -9.09 -21.74
N ARG A 224 -20.20 -7.96 -21.82
CA ARG A 224 -19.62 -6.60 -21.79
C ARG A 224 -19.18 -6.17 -20.38
N ASP A 225 -19.80 -6.78 -19.37
CA ASP A 225 -19.51 -6.55 -17.94
C ASP A 225 -18.61 -7.64 -17.33
N MET A 226 -18.15 -8.62 -18.12
CA MET A 226 -17.15 -9.56 -17.61
C MET A 226 -15.82 -8.83 -17.44
N ASP A 227 -15.28 -8.97 -16.24
CA ASP A 227 -14.10 -8.40 -15.60
C ASP A 227 -12.76 -8.44 -16.39
N MET A 228 -12.78 -7.99 -17.65
CA MET A 228 -11.61 -7.99 -18.54
C MET A 228 -10.54 -7.00 -18.07
N THR A 229 -10.93 -5.92 -17.41
CA THR A 229 -9.99 -4.95 -16.86
C THR A 229 -9.21 -5.53 -15.69
N GLU A 230 -9.88 -6.19 -14.74
CA GLU A 230 -9.18 -6.85 -13.63
C GLU A 230 -8.39 -8.06 -14.12
N GLY A 231 -8.89 -8.83 -15.09
CA GLY A 231 -8.09 -9.90 -15.70
C GLY A 231 -6.77 -9.40 -16.31
N ARG A 232 -6.78 -8.22 -16.95
CA ARG A 232 -5.55 -7.59 -17.47
C ARG A 232 -4.70 -6.93 -16.38
N ARG A 233 -5.27 -6.50 -15.25
CA ARG A 233 -4.51 -6.07 -14.07
C ARG A 233 -3.82 -7.25 -13.41
N PHE A 234 -4.52 -8.36 -13.24
CA PHE A 234 -3.98 -9.62 -12.72
C PHE A 234 -2.80 -10.12 -13.57
N LEU A 235 -2.97 -10.21 -14.89
CA LEU A 235 -1.88 -10.63 -15.80
C LEU A 235 -0.69 -9.65 -15.77
N ARG A 236 -0.93 -8.35 -15.59
CA ARG A 236 0.14 -7.37 -15.41
C ARG A 236 0.95 -7.68 -14.16
N ASP A 237 0.25 -7.83 -13.04
CA ASP A 237 0.86 -7.95 -11.73
C ASP A 237 1.62 -9.28 -11.63
N ALA A 238 1.08 -10.37 -12.21
CA ALA A 238 1.78 -11.65 -12.36
C ALA A 238 3.10 -11.52 -13.14
N VAL A 239 3.11 -10.75 -14.25
CA VAL A 239 4.34 -10.50 -15.00
C VAL A 239 5.35 -9.69 -14.17
N LEU A 240 4.90 -8.68 -13.42
CA LEU A 240 5.78 -7.88 -12.57
C LEU A 240 6.39 -8.70 -11.43
N GLU A 241 5.57 -9.51 -10.76
CA GLU A 241 5.97 -10.39 -9.66
C GLU A 241 7.03 -11.40 -10.13
N HIS A 242 6.85 -12.00 -11.31
CA HIS A 242 7.79 -12.96 -11.87
C HIS A 242 9.19 -12.39 -12.10
N PHE A 243 9.28 -11.15 -12.58
CA PHE A 243 10.56 -10.44 -12.74
C PHE A 243 11.06 -9.81 -11.43
N GLY A 244 10.26 -9.83 -10.36
CA GLY A 244 10.55 -9.20 -9.07
C GLY A 244 10.51 -7.66 -9.11
N VAL A 245 9.89 -7.06 -10.13
CA VAL A 245 9.88 -5.62 -10.33
C VAL A 245 8.66 -4.98 -9.65
N PRO A 246 8.85 -4.10 -8.66
CA PRO A 246 7.73 -3.40 -8.04
C PRO A 246 6.97 -2.52 -9.03
N ARG A 247 5.65 -2.44 -8.86
CA ARG A 247 4.74 -1.65 -9.73
C ARG A 247 5.12 -0.16 -9.78
N GLU A 248 5.68 0.37 -8.70
CA GLU A 248 6.11 1.77 -8.57
C GLU A 248 7.23 2.10 -9.58
N ILE A 249 8.14 1.16 -9.84
CA ILE A 249 9.23 1.32 -10.83
C ILE A 249 8.68 1.45 -12.24
N MET A 250 7.56 0.78 -12.51
CA MET A 250 6.85 0.85 -13.78
C MET A 250 5.91 2.06 -13.89
N GLY A 251 5.92 2.97 -12.90
CA GLY A 251 5.13 4.20 -12.90
C GLY A 251 3.68 4.04 -12.46
N ILE A 252 3.34 2.92 -11.81
CA ILE A 252 1.99 2.65 -11.30
C ILE A 252 1.94 3.07 -9.84
N THR A 253 1.35 4.24 -9.56
CA THR A 253 1.39 4.88 -8.23
C THR A 253 0.07 4.85 -7.47
N GLU A 254 -0.83 3.92 -7.79
CA GLU A 254 -2.10 3.78 -7.07
C GLU A 254 -1.80 3.50 -5.58
N SER A 255 -2.15 4.44 -4.69
CA SER A 255 -1.92 4.39 -3.23
C SER A 255 -0.46 4.41 -2.73
N SER A 256 0.52 4.79 -3.56
CA SER A 256 1.91 4.90 -3.12
C SER A 256 2.20 6.23 -2.39
N ASN A 257 2.90 6.15 -1.26
CA ASN A 257 3.52 7.29 -0.59
C ASN A 257 5.05 7.27 -0.77
N ARG A 258 5.73 8.34 -0.35
CA ARG A 258 7.19 8.47 -0.53
C ARG A 258 7.98 7.31 0.09
N ALA A 259 7.64 6.91 1.32
CA ALA A 259 8.31 5.82 2.01
C ALA A 259 8.14 4.48 1.26
N THR A 260 6.95 4.21 0.71
CA THR A 260 6.73 3.00 -0.10
C THR A 260 7.49 3.03 -1.43
N SER A 261 7.66 4.21 -2.04
CA SER A 261 8.45 4.36 -3.27
C SER A 261 9.95 4.16 -3.02
N GLU A 262 10.49 4.71 -1.95
CA GLU A 262 11.89 4.51 -1.56
C GLU A 262 12.19 3.04 -1.22
N ALA A 263 11.28 2.37 -0.49
CA ALA A 263 11.39 0.94 -0.24
C ALA A 263 11.32 0.10 -1.53
N ALA A 264 10.46 0.46 -2.48
CA ALA A 264 10.38 -0.22 -3.78
C ALA A 264 11.68 -0.07 -4.60
N GLN A 265 12.29 1.12 -4.61
CA GLN A 265 13.60 1.34 -5.27
C GLN A 265 14.70 0.49 -4.64
N TYR A 266 14.72 0.43 -3.30
CA TYR A 266 15.67 -0.40 -2.57
C TYR A 266 15.51 -1.90 -2.91
N ILE A 267 14.29 -2.43 -2.86
CA ILE A 267 13.98 -3.84 -3.20
C ILE A 267 14.38 -4.14 -4.65
N TYR A 268 14.04 -3.25 -5.58
CA TYR A 268 14.38 -3.41 -6.99
C TYR A 268 15.90 -3.46 -7.22
N ALA A 269 16.64 -2.51 -6.64
CA ALA A 269 18.10 -2.47 -6.78
C ALA A 269 18.76 -3.72 -6.16
N GLN A 270 18.35 -4.10 -4.94
CA GLN A 270 18.95 -5.21 -4.20
C GLN A 270 18.61 -6.58 -4.79
N ASN A 271 17.34 -6.82 -5.17
CA ASN A 271 16.88 -8.15 -5.56
C ASN A 271 16.84 -8.38 -7.07
N VAL A 272 16.75 -7.32 -7.88
CA VAL A 272 16.61 -7.43 -9.34
C VAL A 272 17.90 -7.03 -10.05
N ILE A 273 18.43 -5.84 -9.77
CA ILE A 273 19.58 -5.27 -10.50
C ILE A 273 20.89 -5.91 -10.05
N MET A 274 21.19 -5.90 -8.75
CA MET A 274 22.47 -6.37 -8.22
C MET A 274 22.81 -7.83 -8.56
N PRO A 275 21.90 -8.81 -8.40
CA PRO A 275 22.21 -10.19 -8.77
C PRO A 275 22.51 -10.37 -10.26
N ARG A 276 21.94 -9.52 -11.12
CA ARG A 276 22.23 -9.52 -12.57
C ARG A 276 23.56 -8.84 -12.88
N LEU A 277 23.88 -7.75 -12.20
CA LEU A 277 25.20 -7.11 -12.29
C LEU A 277 26.31 -8.07 -11.86
N ASN A 278 26.16 -8.73 -10.71
CA ASN A 278 27.15 -9.68 -10.21
C ASN A 278 27.40 -10.83 -11.20
N ARG A 279 26.35 -11.35 -11.83
CA ARG A 279 26.49 -12.39 -12.87
C ARG A 279 27.17 -11.87 -14.14
N ARG A 280 26.91 -10.63 -14.52
CA ARG A 280 27.61 -9.97 -15.63
C ARG A 280 29.08 -9.71 -15.29
N GLU A 281 29.35 -9.27 -14.07
CA GLU A 281 30.68 -9.07 -13.53
C GLU A 281 31.51 -10.35 -13.58
N GLU A 282 30.95 -11.45 -13.07
CA GLU A 282 31.57 -12.77 -13.13
C GLU A 282 31.87 -13.18 -14.58
N ALA A 283 30.92 -12.96 -15.51
CA ALA A 283 31.11 -13.26 -16.91
C ALA A 283 32.21 -12.40 -17.57
N ILE A 284 32.26 -11.10 -17.28
CA ILE A 284 33.29 -10.18 -17.78
C ILE A 284 34.67 -10.56 -17.24
N ASN A 285 34.77 -10.81 -15.93
CA ASN A 285 36.01 -11.22 -15.26
C ASN A 285 36.53 -12.58 -15.75
N THR A 286 35.63 -13.48 -16.15
CA THR A 286 35.99 -14.82 -16.63
C THR A 286 36.31 -14.86 -18.11
N GLN A 287 35.59 -14.11 -18.95
CA GLN A 287 35.65 -14.25 -20.42
C GLN A 287 36.34 -13.09 -21.15
N ILE A 288 36.34 -11.86 -20.60
CA ILE A 288 36.90 -10.69 -21.29
C ILE A 288 38.21 -10.27 -20.63
N LEU A 289 38.20 -10.11 -19.31
CA LEU A 289 39.31 -9.53 -18.56
C LEU A 289 40.64 -10.30 -18.68
N PRO A 290 40.66 -11.66 -18.77
CA PRO A 290 41.91 -12.40 -18.91
C PRO A 290 42.72 -12.08 -20.19
N PHE A 291 42.08 -11.56 -21.25
CA PHE A 291 42.80 -11.08 -22.44
C PHE A 291 43.66 -9.83 -22.16
N TYR A 292 43.40 -9.14 -21.05
CA TYR A 292 44.02 -7.86 -20.70
C TYR A 292 45.02 -7.97 -19.54
N GLY A 293 44.89 -9.00 -18.71
CA GLY A 293 45.77 -9.27 -17.56
C GLY A 293 45.12 -10.26 -16.59
N ASN A 294 45.94 -11.05 -15.89
CA ASN A 294 45.45 -12.05 -14.91
C ASN A 294 45.34 -11.48 -13.49
N ASP A 295 45.90 -10.29 -13.25
CA ASP A 295 45.94 -9.55 -11.98
C ASP A 295 44.79 -8.54 -11.86
N LEU A 296 43.89 -8.49 -12.85
CA LEU A 296 42.83 -7.49 -12.94
C LEU A 296 41.50 -8.05 -12.45
N VAL A 297 40.70 -7.19 -11.82
CA VAL A 297 39.30 -7.48 -11.44
C VAL A 297 38.42 -6.28 -11.74
N TRP A 298 37.29 -6.53 -12.40
CA TRP A 298 36.24 -5.55 -12.63
C TRP A 298 35.14 -5.70 -11.58
N HIS A 299 34.71 -4.58 -11.00
CA HIS A 299 33.57 -4.50 -10.09
C HIS A 299 32.57 -3.43 -10.54
N PHE A 300 31.28 -3.73 -10.53
CA PHE A 300 30.24 -2.71 -10.71
C PHE A 300 30.04 -1.89 -9.43
N ASP A 301 29.68 -0.62 -9.59
CA ASP A 301 29.35 0.24 -8.47
C ASP A 301 28.08 -0.24 -7.75
N ASP A 302 28.01 -0.01 -6.43
CA ASP A 302 26.83 -0.34 -5.64
C ASP A 302 25.66 0.59 -5.99
N VAL A 303 24.70 0.05 -6.73
CA VAL A 303 23.49 0.77 -7.16
C VAL A 303 22.37 0.77 -6.12
N VAL A 304 22.51 0.03 -5.00
CA VAL A 304 21.49 0.00 -3.97
C VAL A 304 21.41 1.38 -3.32
N PRO A 305 20.27 2.08 -3.40
CA PRO A 305 20.13 3.37 -2.74
C PRO A 305 20.35 3.17 -1.23
N ARG A 306 21.51 3.60 -0.74
CA ARG A 306 21.74 3.63 0.71
C ARG A 306 20.76 4.63 1.30
N SER A 307 20.00 4.19 2.29
CA SER A 307 19.09 5.10 2.97
C SER A 307 19.93 6.18 3.64
N GLN A 308 19.88 7.40 3.10
CA GLN A 308 20.56 8.54 3.72
C GLN A 308 20.14 8.71 5.18
N GLU A 309 18.94 8.27 5.57
CA GLU A 309 18.48 8.28 6.95
C GLU A 309 19.18 7.21 7.80
N PHE A 310 19.46 6.03 7.25
CA PHE A 310 20.23 4.99 7.93
C PHE A 310 21.69 5.38 8.10
N ASP A 311 22.34 5.93 7.06
CA ASP A 311 23.72 6.39 7.16
C ASP A 311 23.84 7.63 8.08
N LYS A 312 22.84 8.53 8.07
CA LYS A 312 22.73 9.62 9.05
C LYS A 312 22.57 9.09 10.47
N ALA A 313 21.68 8.12 10.69
CA ALA A 313 21.50 7.52 12.00
C ALA A 313 22.78 6.81 12.46
N LYS A 314 23.41 5.99 11.62
CA LYS A 314 24.67 5.31 11.91
C LYS A 314 25.81 6.30 12.21
N GLY A 315 25.94 7.36 11.42
CA GLY A 315 26.94 8.40 11.63
C GLY A 315 26.71 9.19 12.93
N ILE A 316 25.46 9.63 13.19
CA ILE A 316 25.11 10.40 14.38
C ILE A 316 25.14 9.53 15.65
N ASP A 317 24.57 8.33 15.61
CA ASP A 317 24.52 7.41 16.74
C ASP A 317 25.90 6.81 17.03
N GLY A 318 26.66 6.47 15.99
CA GLY A 318 28.05 6.00 16.11
C GLY A 318 28.98 7.09 16.67
N TRP A 319 28.81 8.35 16.24
CA TRP A 319 29.48 9.49 16.85
C TRP A 319 29.07 9.71 18.30
N ASN A 320 27.77 9.66 18.60
CA ASN A 320 27.24 9.86 19.95
C ASN A 320 27.64 8.76 20.92
N ALA A 321 27.79 7.53 20.43
CA ALA A 321 28.25 6.37 21.20
C ALA A 321 29.78 6.29 21.35
N GLY A 322 30.54 7.17 20.70
CA GLY A 322 32.01 7.15 20.70
C GLY A 322 32.62 5.99 19.91
N LEU A 323 31.86 5.35 19.02
CA LEU A 323 32.31 4.24 18.17
C LEU A 323 32.99 4.72 16.88
N LEU A 324 32.62 5.92 16.41
CA LEU A 324 33.17 6.53 15.20
C LEU A 324 33.93 7.81 15.57
N THR A 325 35.00 8.09 14.83
CA THR A 325 35.65 9.40 14.88
C THR A 325 34.76 10.46 14.21
N LYS A 326 35.07 11.74 14.45
CA LYS A 326 34.32 12.84 13.85
C LYS A 326 34.36 12.79 12.33
N ASP A 327 35.49 12.39 11.74
CA ASP A 327 35.65 12.29 10.29
C ASP A 327 34.96 11.06 9.70
N GLU A 328 35.00 9.91 10.36
CA GLU A 328 34.22 8.72 9.96
C GLU A 328 32.71 9.01 9.98
N ALA A 329 32.23 9.73 11.00
CA ALA A 329 30.83 10.15 11.07
C ALA A 329 30.47 11.19 9.98
N ARG A 330 31.40 12.08 9.61
CA ARG A 330 31.20 13.07 8.52
C ARG A 330 31.19 12.43 7.15
N GLU A 331 32.01 11.42 6.93
CA GLU A 331 32.03 10.63 5.70
C GLU A 331 30.68 9.93 5.47
N LEU A 332 30.13 9.29 6.52
CA LEU A 332 28.78 8.71 6.47
C LEU A 332 27.66 9.74 6.24
N LEU A 333 27.91 11.01 6.59
CA LEU A 333 27.00 12.13 6.34
C LEU A 333 27.24 12.82 4.98
N GLY A 334 28.21 12.35 4.18
CA GLY A 334 28.58 12.94 2.90
C GLY A 334 29.25 14.32 3.01
N MET A 335 29.91 14.60 4.13
CA MET A 335 30.61 15.85 4.39
C MET A 335 32.13 15.67 4.24
N GLU A 336 32.81 16.70 3.73
CA GLU A 336 34.27 16.73 3.67
C GLU A 336 34.92 16.54 5.06
N PRO A 337 36.05 15.81 5.15
CA PRO A 337 36.82 15.64 6.39
C PRO A 337 37.17 16.97 7.04
N CYS A 338 37.24 16.99 8.37
CA CYS A 338 37.52 18.19 9.12
C CYS A 338 38.99 18.58 8.97
N LYS A 339 39.28 19.83 8.56
CA LYS A 339 40.67 20.30 8.34
C LYS A 339 41.58 20.19 9.56
N THR A 340 41.01 20.17 10.77
CA THR A 340 41.70 19.95 12.05
C THR A 340 40.78 19.20 13.02
N GLY A 341 41.34 18.23 13.77
CA GLY A 341 40.62 17.50 14.83
C GLY A 341 39.55 16.53 14.33
N GLY A 342 39.80 15.86 13.20
CA GLY A 342 38.92 14.85 12.62
C GLY A 342 38.97 13.48 13.33
N ASP A 343 40.16 13.08 13.77
CA ASP A 343 40.41 11.84 14.52
C ASP A 343 40.13 11.97 16.03
N CYS A 344 39.09 12.72 16.40
CA CYS A 344 38.64 12.79 17.79
C CYS A 344 37.40 11.92 17.97
N PHE A 345 37.29 11.25 19.12
CA PHE A 345 36.07 10.56 19.55
C PHE A 345 35.26 11.47 20.46
N LYS A 346 33.93 11.37 20.41
CA LYS A 346 33.09 12.04 21.40
C LYS A 346 33.16 11.28 22.73
N ILE A 347 33.71 11.94 23.74
CA ILE A 347 33.65 11.49 25.14
C ILE A 347 32.70 12.41 25.91
N THR A 348 31.81 11.83 26.71
CA THR A 348 30.93 12.60 27.61
C THR A 348 31.55 12.56 29.00
N ILE A 349 31.92 13.72 29.56
CA ILE A 349 32.37 13.83 30.96
C ILE A 349 31.15 13.69 31.86
N SER A 350 30.76 12.45 32.16
CA SER A 350 29.82 12.12 33.23
C SER A 350 30.07 10.76 33.88
N ASP A 351 31.05 9.98 33.42
CA ASP A 351 31.55 8.79 34.12
C ASP A 351 33.09 8.88 34.18
N MET A 352 33.63 9.28 35.34
CA MET A 352 35.07 9.30 35.59
C MET A 352 35.50 7.90 36.05
N PHE A 353 36.29 7.21 35.25
CA PHE A 353 36.86 5.91 35.59
C PHE A 353 38.29 6.09 36.12
N ILE A 354 38.50 5.73 37.39
CA ILE A 354 39.81 5.68 38.04
C ILE A 354 40.49 4.34 37.70
N GLY A 355 41.80 4.37 37.41
CA GLY A 355 42.60 3.16 37.23
C GLY A 355 42.84 2.46 38.58
N SER A 356 42.99 1.14 38.59
CA SER A 356 43.10 0.36 39.84
C SER A 356 44.32 0.66 40.72
N ASN A 357 45.20 1.58 40.30
CA ASN A 357 46.44 1.96 40.97
C ASN A 357 46.48 3.42 41.45
N ASP A 358 45.42 4.20 41.25
CA ASP A 358 45.41 5.62 41.65
C ASP A 358 44.83 5.78 43.07
N ASP A 359 45.47 6.59 43.93
CA ASP A 359 44.97 6.91 45.27
C ASP A 359 43.85 7.98 45.19
N PRO A 360 42.60 7.67 45.59
CA PRO A 360 41.48 8.60 45.53
C PRO A 360 41.69 9.89 46.34
N ALA A 361 42.53 9.86 47.37
CA ALA A 361 42.78 11.03 48.22
C ALA A 361 43.66 12.08 47.55
N GLU A 362 44.67 11.68 46.76
CA GLU A 362 45.55 12.62 46.05
C GLU A 362 44.81 13.34 44.91
N VAL A 363 44.03 12.59 44.11
CA VAL A 363 43.25 13.13 42.99
C VAL A 363 42.21 14.16 43.45
N THR A 364 41.59 13.93 44.62
CA THR A 364 40.62 14.87 45.20
C THR A 364 41.29 16.13 45.76
N THR A 365 42.56 16.04 46.17
CA THR A 365 43.30 17.16 46.77
C THR A 365 43.87 18.09 45.69
N ASP A 366 44.32 17.55 44.56
CA ASP A 366 44.80 18.32 43.41
C ASP A 366 43.67 19.14 42.75
N LEU A 367 42.46 18.57 42.65
CA LEU A 367 41.27 19.24 42.10
C LEU A 367 40.71 20.36 43.00
N MET A 368 41.05 20.36 44.30
CA MET A 368 40.60 21.38 45.25
C MET A 368 41.61 22.54 45.40
N GLN A 369 42.84 22.42 44.88
CA GLN A 369 43.90 23.42 45.05
C GLN A 369 44.01 24.44 43.89
N GLU A 370 43.41 24.18 42.72
CA GLU A 370 43.38 25.14 41.61
C GLU A 370 41.99 25.75 41.37
N SER A 371 41.59 26.70 42.23
CA SER A 371 40.86 27.93 41.84
C SER A 371 40.44 28.76 43.06
N THR A 372 41.36 29.54 43.61
CA THR A 372 41.04 30.77 44.36
C THR A 372 41.55 31.96 43.55
N GLU A 373 40.78 32.40 42.56
CA GLU A 373 40.79 33.78 42.09
C GLU A 373 39.35 34.22 41.85
N GLU A 374 38.93 35.21 42.64
CA GLU A 374 37.68 35.94 42.50
C GLU A 374 37.69 36.74 41.18
N VAL A 375 36.64 36.61 40.37
CA VAL A 375 36.34 37.58 39.31
C VAL A 375 34.88 37.99 39.41
N GLU A 376 34.71 39.30 39.47
CA GLU A 376 33.51 40.08 39.73
C GLU A 376 32.36 39.77 38.76
N VAL A 377 31.15 39.69 39.30
CA VAL A 377 29.90 39.78 38.52
C VAL A 377 29.72 41.24 38.12
N THR A 378 29.92 41.52 36.84
CA THR A 378 29.38 42.72 36.17
C THR A 378 28.44 42.26 35.05
N ASP A 379 27.21 42.74 35.11
CA ASP A 379 26.24 42.68 34.01
C ASP A 379 26.76 43.56 32.86
N ASP A 380 26.87 43.01 31.65
CA ASP A 380 26.30 43.63 30.44
C ASP A 380 26.38 42.72 29.19
N GLU A 381 25.20 42.57 28.58
CA GLU A 381 24.80 42.34 27.18
C GLU A 381 25.56 41.39 26.22
N ASP A 382 24.84 40.32 25.89
CA ASP A 382 24.48 39.86 24.53
C ASP A 382 25.58 39.32 23.58
N THR A 383 25.62 37.99 23.44
CA THR A 383 25.75 37.31 22.14
C THR A 383 25.08 35.93 22.21
N GLY A 384 23.75 35.93 22.12
CA GLY A 384 22.96 34.72 21.90
C GLY A 384 23.07 34.22 20.45
N GLY A 385 23.60 33.01 20.26
CA GLY A 385 23.39 32.23 19.04
C GLY A 385 21.93 31.76 18.97
N MET A 386 21.10 32.54 18.28
CA MET A 386 19.68 32.26 18.02
C MET A 386 19.52 30.91 17.28
N LEU A 387 19.04 29.88 17.97
CA LEU A 387 18.32 28.79 17.31
C LEU A 387 16.96 29.34 16.87
N SER A 388 16.69 29.27 15.57
CA SER A 388 15.40 29.65 15.00
C SER A 388 14.26 28.89 15.69
N MET A 389 13.12 29.55 15.91
CA MET A 389 11.88 28.92 16.38
C MET A 389 11.39 27.77 15.46
N SER A 390 11.88 27.69 14.21
CA SER A 390 11.63 26.55 13.30
C SER A 390 12.32 25.27 13.77
N ASP A 391 13.56 25.37 14.23
CA ASP A 391 14.43 24.19 14.42
C ASP A 391 14.10 23.48 15.74
N ARG A 392 13.66 24.23 16.75
CA ARG A 392 13.08 23.65 17.98
C ARG A 392 11.76 22.92 17.71
N ARG A 393 10.93 23.43 16.79
CA ARG A 393 9.67 22.77 16.40
C ARG A 393 9.91 21.48 15.64
N GLU A 394 10.86 21.44 14.70
CA GLU A 394 11.19 20.22 13.96
C GLU A 394 11.74 19.11 14.86
N HIS A 395 12.58 19.47 15.85
CA HIS A 395 13.13 18.49 16.80
C HIS A 395 12.04 17.95 17.75
N GLU A 396 11.15 18.80 18.25
CA GLU A 396 10.00 18.38 19.06
C GLU A 396 9.00 17.52 18.27
N GLU A 397 8.81 17.81 16.98
CA GLU A 397 7.91 17.08 16.08
C GLU A 397 8.46 15.69 15.74
N LYS A 398 9.75 15.57 15.41
CA LYS A 398 10.41 14.27 15.17
C LYS A 398 10.41 13.38 16.41
N SER A 399 10.72 13.93 17.59
CA SER A 399 10.67 13.18 18.86
C SER A 399 9.25 12.71 19.21
N ARG A 400 8.22 13.52 18.91
CA ARG A 400 6.82 13.10 19.05
C ARG A 400 6.48 11.95 18.11
N VAL A 401 6.83 12.04 16.82
CA VAL A 401 6.54 10.98 15.84
C VAL A 401 7.17 9.65 16.25
N GLN A 402 8.42 9.67 16.72
CA GLN A 402 9.10 8.46 17.19
C GLN A 402 8.44 7.84 18.43
N ASN A 403 8.08 8.67 19.41
CA ASN A 403 7.38 8.21 20.61
C ASN A 403 5.99 7.63 20.29
N ILE A 404 5.27 8.20 19.32
CA ILE A 404 3.99 7.68 18.84
C ILE A 404 4.18 6.32 18.14
N GLY A 405 5.22 6.18 17.31
CA GLY A 405 5.57 4.91 16.67
C GLY A 405 5.84 3.80 17.69
N ASN A 406 6.59 4.10 18.74
CA ASN A 406 6.88 3.16 19.82
C ASN A 406 5.61 2.75 20.60
N LEU A 407 4.72 3.71 20.89
CA LEU A 407 3.44 3.43 21.55
C LEU A 407 2.50 2.57 20.70
N LEU A 408 2.45 2.82 19.39
CA LEU A 408 1.66 2.00 18.45
C LEU A 408 2.20 0.56 18.36
N ALA A 409 3.52 0.41 18.25
CA ALA A 409 4.15 -0.91 18.22
C ALA A 409 3.91 -1.70 19.51
N ALA A 410 4.00 -1.04 20.67
CA ALA A 410 3.71 -1.65 21.96
C ALA A 410 2.24 -2.06 22.10
N ALA A 411 1.30 -1.20 21.68
CA ALA A 411 -0.13 -1.51 21.68
C ALA A 411 -0.46 -2.68 20.73
N GLN A 412 0.10 -2.69 19.52
CA GLN A 412 -0.08 -3.77 18.56
C GLN A 412 0.42 -5.11 19.11
N LYS A 413 1.60 -5.13 19.74
CA LYS A 413 2.16 -6.35 20.36
C LYS A 413 1.27 -6.86 21.49
N ALA A 414 0.77 -5.97 22.35
CA ALA A 414 -0.11 -6.34 23.46
C ALA A 414 -1.47 -6.86 22.98
N GLN A 415 -2.07 -6.24 21.96
CA GLN A 415 -3.36 -6.70 21.42
C GLN A 415 -3.21 -8.02 20.66
N ARG A 416 -2.14 -8.19 19.85
CA ARG A 416 -1.86 -9.44 19.15
C ARG A 416 -1.79 -10.63 20.10
N ALA A 417 -1.07 -10.50 21.21
CA ALA A 417 -0.99 -11.55 22.24
C ALA A 417 -2.37 -11.90 22.84
N LYS A 418 -3.24 -10.91 23.07
CA LYS A 418 -4.61 -11.15 23.57
C LYS A 418 -5.48 -11.88 22.55
N PHE A 419 -5.39 -11.50 21.26
CA PHE A 419 -6.11 -12.16 20.18
C PHE A 419 -5.64 -13.61 19.99
N GLU A 420 -4.33 -13.87 20.09
CA GLU A 420 -3.77 -15.23 20.02
C GLU A 420 -4.30 -16.11 21.16
N VAL A 421 -4.28 -15.62 22.41
CA VAL A 421 -4.82 -16.33 23.58
C VAL A 421 -6.32 -16.59 23.44
N ALA A 422 -7.08 -15.59 22.98
CA ALA A 422 -8.53 -15.70 22.78
C ALA A 422 -8.88 -16.72 21.69
N THR A 423 -8.11 -16.73 20.60
CA THR A 423 -8.25 -17.68 19.49
C THR A 423 -7.95 -19.11 19.95
N MET A 424 -6.87 -19.31 20.71
CA MET A 424 -6.55 -20.61 21.29
C MET A 424 -7.65 -21.09 22.25
N LYS A 425 -8.23 -20.19 23.05
CA LYS A 425 -9.34 -20.51 23.95
C LYS A 425 -10.59 -20.92 23.19
N PHE A 426 -10.93 -20.21 22.12
CA PHE A 426 -12.06 -20.53 21.25
C PHE A 426 -11.90 -21.92 20.62
N PHE A 427 -10.76 -22.20 19.98
CA PHE A 427 -10.53 -23.51 19.36
C PHE A 427 -10.47 -24.66 20.37
N ARG A 428 -9.93 -24.45 21.57
CA ARG A 428 -10.00 -25.46 22.64
C ARG A 428 -11.43 -25.76 23.08
N GLN A 429 -12.29 -24.74 23.16
CA GLN A 429 -13.70 -24.92 23.51
C GLN A 429 -14.48 -25.62 22.37
N GLN A 430 -14.23 -25.24 21.13
CA GLN A 430 -14.80 -25.89 19.95
C GLN A 430 -14.37 -27.37 19.87
N GLN A 431 -13.08 -27.66 20.06
CA GLN A 431 -12.57 -29.03 20.12
C GLN A 431 -13.26 -29.84 21.23
N LYS A 432 -13.49 -29.24 22.41
CA LYS A 432 -14.20 -29.89 23.51
C LYS A 432 -15.65 -30.22 23.14
N ARG A 433 -16.38 -29.29 22.51
CA ARG A 433 -17.75 -29.50 22.02
C ARG A 433 -17.81 -30.59 20.93
N LEU A 434 -16.92 -30.53 19.95
CA LEU A 434 -16.75 -31.56 18.92
C LEU A 434 -16.48 -32.94 19.53
N SER A 435 -15.54 -33.01 20.48
CA SER A 435 -15.21 -34.27 21.14
C SER A 435 -16.38 -34.81 21.94
N GLY A 436 -17.16 -33.95 22.61
CA GLY A 436 -18.33 -34.35 23.40
C GLY A 436 -19.50 -34.84 22.54
N SER A 437 -19.68 -34.23 21.37
CA SER A 437 -20.64 -34.66 20.35
C SER A 437 -20.25 -36.01 19.74
N LEU A 438 -18.96 -36.21 19.43
CA LEU A 438 -18.43 -37.47 18.91
C LEU A 438 -18.45 -38.60 19.95
N SER A 439 -18.20 -38.32 21.22
CA SER A 439 -18.19 -39.33 22.29
C SER A 439 -19.58 -39.65 22.85
N GLY A 440 -20.65 -38.98 22.40
CA GLY A 440 -22.02 -39.22 22.85
C GLY A 440 -22.26 -38.90 24.34
N THR A 441 -21.39 -38.08 24.95
CA THR A 441 -21.39 -37.81 26.40
C THR A 441 -22.29 -36.64 26.81
N GLU A 442 -22.80 -35.87 25.85
CA GLU A 442 -23.80 -34.83 26.10
C GLU A 442 -25.20 -35.45 26.07
N LYS A 443 -25.92 -35.37 27.20
CA LYS A 443 -27.35 -35.70 27.26
C LYS A 443 -28.13 -34.65 26.47
N ALA A 444 -28.33 -34.89 25.20
CA ALA A 444 -29.24 -34.14 24.34
C ALA A 444 -30.42 -35.03 23.93
N ASP A 445 -31.59 -34.43 23.70
CA ASP A 445 -32.80 -35.13 23.23
C ASP A 445 -32.64 -35.69 21.79
N TRP A 446 -31.62 -35.24 21.07
CA TRP A 446 -31.21 -35.69 19.74
C TRP A 446 -29.69 -35.60 19.61
N SER A 447 -29.06 -36.65 19.09
CA SER A 447 -27.61 -36.78 18.88
C SER A 447 -27.29 -36.84 17.39
N VAL A 448 -26.12 -36.33 17.00
CA VAL A 448 -25.60 -36.44 15.62
C VAL A 448 -25.50 -37.90 15.17
N TRP A 449 -25.32 -38.81 16.12
CA TRP A 449 -25.32 -40.25 15.89
C TRP A 449 -26.68 -40.81 15.48
N ASP A 450 -27.80 -40.18 15.84
CA ASP A 450 -29.16 -40.66 15.52
C ASP A 450 -29.42 -40.74 14.00
N VAL A 451 -28.65 -39.98 13.20
CA VAL A 451 -28.64 -40.04 11.73
C VAL A 451 -28.09 -41.38 11.23
N LEU A 452 -27.15 -41.98 11.96
CA LEU A 452 -26.48 -43.24 11.61
C LEU A 452 -26.96 -44.43 12.46
N MET A 453 -27.64 -44.19 13.59
CA MET A 453 -28.18 -45.23 14.48
C MET A 453 -29.04 -46.31 13.79
N PRO A 454 -29.85 -46.01 12.75
CA PRO A 454 -30.60 -47.05 12.02
C PRO A 454 -29.73 -48.08 11.29
N TYR A 455 -28.45 -47.76 11.06
CA TYR A 455 -27.47 -48.59 10.35
C TYR A 455 -26.39 -49.17 11.28
N ILE A 456 -26.53 -48.92 12.58
CA ILE A 456 -25.66 -49.46 13.63
C ILE A 456 -26.49 -50.47 14.42
N THR A 457 -26.06 -51.73 14.45
CA THR A 457 -26.78 -52.79 15.18
C THR A 457 -26.72 -52.57 16.70
N GLU A 458 -27.62 -53.22 17.44
CA GLU A 458 -27.69 -53.18 18.92
C GLU A 458 -26.34 -53.46 19.62
N ASN A 459 -25.43 -54.18 18.96
CA ASN A 459 -24.08 -54.52 19.45
C ASN A 459 -22.97 -53.54 18.98
N HIS A 460 -23.32 -52.40 18.40
CA HIS A 460 -22.39 -51.38 17.88
C HIS A 460 -21.50 -51.90 16.73
N VAL A 461 -22.03 -52.85 15.95
CA VAL A 461 -21.40 -53.37 14.73
C VAL A 461 -22.16 -52.81 13.52
N GLU A 462 -21.44 -52.37 12.49
CA GLU A 462 -22.02 -51.87 11.25
C GLU A 462 -22.92 -52.93 10.57
N ASP A 463 -24.14 -52.56 10.18
CA ASP A 463 -24.93 -53.38 9.27
C ASP A 463 -24.46 -53.12 7.84
N SER A 464 -23.35 -53.77 7.50
CA SER A 464 -22.67 -53.63 6.20
C SER A 464 -23.61 -53.99 5.01
N ALA A 465 -24.65 -54.81 5.23
CA ALA A 465 -25.63 -55.16 4.21
C ALA A 465 -26.69 -54.06 4.01
N ALA A 466 -27.18 -53.45 5.09
CA ALA A 466 -28.11 -52.32 5.01
C ALA A 466 -27.44 -51.05 4.48
N TRP A 467 -26.16 -50.82 4.82
CA TRP A 467 -25.37 -49.68 4.34
C TRP A 467 -25.02 -49.80 2.85
N SER A 468 -24.61 -50.99 2.38
CA SER A 468 -24.26 -51.22 0.97
C SER A 468 -25.46 -51.26 0.03
N ALA A 469 -26.67 -51.41 0.57
CA ALA A 469 -27.92 -51.33 -0.19
C ALA A 469 -28.34 -49.89 -0.53
N LEU A 470 -27.79 -48.90 0.18
CA LEU A 470 -27.94 -47.48 -0.16
C LEU A 470 -27.08 -47.15 -1.40
N GLY A 471 -27.62 -46.37 -2.33
CA GLY A 471 -26.83 -45.91 -3.48
C GLY A 471 -25.69 -44.98 -3.04
N GLU A 472 -24.62 -44.86 -3.84
CA GLU A 472 -23.44 -44.03 -3.52
C GLU A 472 -23.81 -42.57 -3.18
N GLN A 473 -24.86 -42.03 -3.80
CA GLN A 473 -25.37 -40.69 -3.55
C GLN A 473 -26.07 -40.56 -2.19
N GLU A 474 -26.80 -41.59 -1.75
CA GLU A 474 -27.49 -41.59 -0.46
C GLU A 474 -26.52 -41.77 0.71
N GLN A 475 -25.49 -42.60 0.52
CA GLN A 475 -24.38 -42.72 1.48
C GLN A 475 -23.68 -41.37 1.68
N LYS A 476 -23.37 -40.64 0.60
CA LYS A 476 -22.79 -39.30 0.67
C LYS A 476 -23.70 -38.32 1.41
N ASN A 477 -25.00 -38.32 1.11
CA ASN A 477 -25.96 -37.44 1.78
C ASN A 477 -26.04 -37.69 3.30
N LEU A 478 -26.01 -38.96 3.74
CA LEU A 478 -26.02 -39.32 5.16
C LEU A 478 -24.73 -38.89 5.88
N VAL A 479 -23.58 -39.07 5.23
CA VAL A 479 -22.29 -38.59 5.75
C VAL A 479 -22.24 -37.07 5.82
N GLU A 480 -22.76 -36.36 4.82
CA GLU A 480 -22.87 -34.90 4.83
C GLU A 480 -23.79 -34.39 5.93
N GLN A 481 -24.92 -35.06 6.17
CA GLN A 481 -25.82 -34.74 7.29
C GLN A 481 -25.17 -34.98 8.65
N PHE A 482 -24.40 -36.06 8.79
CA PHE A 482 -23.61 -36.32 9.99
C PHE A 482 -22.56 -35.22 10.21
N ILE A 483 -21.76 -34.90 9.20
CA ILE A 483 -20.74 -33.85 9.26
C ILE A 483 -21.36 -32.47 9.55
N GLY A 484 -22.48 -32.16 8.91
CA GLY A 484 -23.22 -30.92 9.13
C GLY A 484 -23.82 -30.79 10.53
N GLY A 485 -24.12 -31.92 11.20
CA GLY A 485 -24.61 -31.96 12.57
C GLY A 485 -23.53 -31.80 13.65
N LEU A 486 -22.25 -32.05 13.33
CA LEU A 486 -21.15 -32.00 14.31
C LEU A 486 -20.86 -30.59 14.84
N VAL A 487 -21.15 -29.55 14.05
CA VAL A 487 -20.88 -28.15 14.40
C VAL A 487 -22.15 -27.31 14.33
N ASN A 488 -22.58 -26.76 15.46
CA ASN A 488 -23.66 -25.78 15.52
C ASN A 488 -23.13 -24.37 15.22
N TRP A 489 -23.12 -23.99 13.94
CA TRP A 489 -22.59 -22.71 13.48
C TRP A 489 -23.17 -21.46 14.17
N PRO A 490 -24.50 -21.32 14.39
CA PRO A 490 -25.05 -20.18 15.13
C PRO A 490 -24.51 -20.04 16.56
N SER A 491 -24.31 -21.17 17.26
CA SER A 491 -23.75 -21.16 18.62
C SER A 491 -22.25 -20.82 18.63
N GLU A 492 -21.50 -21.26 17.62
CA GLU A 492 -20.09 -20.93 17.44
C GLU A 492 -19.91 -19.45 17.09
N GLU A 493 -20.77 -18.90 16.23
CA GLU A 493 -20.80 -17.47 15.89
C GLU A 493 -21.05 -16.62 17.14
N THR A 494 -22.04 -16.98 17.96
CA THR A 494 -22.33 -16.29 19.22
C THR A 494 -21.14 -16.34 20.18
N ALA A 495 -20.52 -17.52 20.36
CA ALA A 495 -19.35 -17.69 21.22
C ALA A 495 -18.14 -16.89 20.71
N MET A 496 -17.97 -16.82 19.39
CA MET A 496 -16.93 -16.02 18.73
C MET A 496 -17.18 -14.54 18.98
N GLU A 497 -18.40 -14.04 18.78
CA GLU A 497 -18.75 -12.64 19.04
C GLU A 497 -18.48 -12.25 20.50
N GLU A 498 -18.88 -13.06 21.47
CA GLU A 498 -18.66 -12.79 22.90
C GLU A 498 -17.17 -12.68 23.25
N ILE A 499 -16.31 -13.46 22.60
CA ILE A 499 -14.87 -13.47 22.83
C ILE A 499 -14.17 -12.31 22.12
N PHE A 500 -14.50 -12.07 20.85
CA PHE A 500 -13.72 -11.15 20.01
C PHE A 500 -14.24 -9.71 20.02
N LYS A 501 -15.55 -9.48 20.10
CA LYS A 501 -16.14 -8.12 20.11
C LYS A 501 -15.58 -7.20 21.20
N PRO A 502 -15.40 -7.64 22.47
CA PRO A 502 -14.77 -6.79 23.49
C PRO A 502 -13.28 -6.52 23.20
N LEU A 503 -12.56 -7.45 22.59
CA LEU A 503 -11.15 -7.27 22.20
C LEU A 503 -11.01 -6.28 21.04
N TRP A 504 -11.90 -6.34 20.06
CA TRP A 504 -11.98 -5.36 18.98
C TRP A 504 -12.27 -3.96 19.50
N LYS A 505 -13.24 -3.83 20.41
CA LYS A 505 -13.54 -2.56 21.08
C LYS A 505 -12.31 -2.03 21.84
N GLN A 506 -11.66 -2.87 22.65
CA GLN A 506 -10.47 -2.48 23.39
C GLN A 506 -9.32 -2.03 22.47
N THR A 507 -9.14 -2.69 21.34
CA THR A 507 -8.11 -2.34 20.35
C THR A 507 -8.39 -1.00 19.71
N TYR A 508 -9.66 -0.75 19.37
CA TYR A 508 -10.11 0.51 18.80
C TYR A 508 -9.98 1.66 19.80
N ASP A 509 -10.34 1.45 21.06
CA ASP A 509 -10.22 2.44 22.13
C ASP A 509 -8.75 2.81 22.38
N GLU A 510 -7.85 1.82 22.36
CA GLU A 510 -6.41 2.03 22.55
C GLU A 510 -5.77 2.77 21.37
N GLY A 511 -6.14 2.42 20.12
CA GLY A 511 -5.72 3.17 18.93
C GLY A 511 -6.21 4.61 18.97
N THR A 512 -7.45 4.83 19.40
CA THR A 512 -8.04 6.17 19.58
C THR A 512 -7.28 6.97 20.66
N ARG A 513 -6.89 6.33 21.77
CA ARG A 513 -6.09 6.96 22.84
C ARG A 513 -4.74 7.44 22.32
N ILE A 514 -4.05 6.60 21.53
CA ILE A 514 -2.75 6.95 20.95
C ILE A 514 -2.92 8.06 19.90
N ALA A 515 -3.93 7.99 19.05
CA ALA A 515 -4.24 9.05 18.08
C ALA A 515 -4.56 10.40 18.77
N LYS A 516 -5.30 10.38 19.89
CA LYS A 516 -5.58 11.57 20.71
C LYS A 516 -4.28 12.22 21.21
N GLN A 517 -3.34 11.42 21.73
CA GLN A 517 -2.02 11.89 22.17
C GLN A 517 -1.15 12.38 21.01
N ALA A 518 -1.16 11.63 19.89
CA ALA A 518 -0.35 11.88 18.72
C ALA A 518 -0.67 13.22 18.06
N TYR A 519 -1.94 13.48 17.80
CA TYR A 519 -2.39 14.67 17.10
C TYR A 519 -2.75 15.84 18.03
N ASN A 520 -2.43 15.71 19.32
CA ASN A 520 -2.78 16.67 20.36
C ASN A 520 -4.27 17.06 20.29
N ILE A 521 -5.12 16.09 19.92
CA ILE A 521 -6.56 16.28 19.77
C ILE A 521 -7.08 16.46 21.18
N ARG A 522 -7.22 17.72 21.58
CA ARG A 522 -7.89 18.11 22.82
C ARG A 522 -9.38 17.76 22.67
N GLY A 523 -9.71 16.51 23.00
CA GLY A 523 -11.06 16.00 23.19
C GLY A 523 -11.79 15.58 21.92
N VAL A 524 -11.91 14.26 21.69
CA VAL A 524 -13.16 13.70 21.15
C VAL A 524 -14.22 13.67 22.28
N ASP A 525 -13.79 13.53 23.53
CA ASP A 525 -14.62 13.75 24.71
C ASP A 525 -14.28 15.10 25.30
N ARG A 526 -15.14 16.09 25.04
CA ARG A 526 -15.07 17.40 25.69
C ARG A 526 -16.16 17.49 26.76
N PRO A 527 -15.80 17.51 28.06
CA PRO A 527 -16.77 17.63 29.14
C PRO A 527 -17.58 18.93 29.09
N GLU A 528 -17.21 19.91 28.26
CA GLU A 528 -17.96 21.15 28.00
C GLU A 528 -19.26 20.93 27.21
N LEU A 529 -19.30 19.98 26.26
CA LEU A 529 -20.55 19.59 25.59
C LEU A 529 -21.50 18.92 26.58
N LEU A 530 -20.94 18.06 27.44
CA LEU A 530 -21.68 17.38 28.50
C LEU A 530 -22.11 18.34 29.60
N SER A 531 -21.32 19.37 29.94
CA SER A 531 -21.70 20.36 30.94
C SER A 531 -22.88 21.20 30.45
N GLN A 532 -22.89 21.59 29.17
CA GLN A 532 -24.03 22.31 28.57
C GLN A 532 -25.28 21.43 28.48
N ALA A 533 -25.15 20.17 28.06
CA ALA A 533 -26.26 19.21 28.10
C ALA A 533 -26.81 19.05 29.52
N LYS A 534 -25.93 18.93 30.54
CA LYS A 534 -26.31 18.78 31.95
C LYS A 534 -26.93 20.05 32.54
N LEU A 535 -26.42 21.24 32.19
CA LEU A 535 -26.84 22.54 32.74
C LEU A 535 -28.13 23.09 32.09
N HIS A 536 -28.32 22.85 30.80
CA HIS A 536 -29.40 23.45 30.02
C HIS A 536 -30.40 22.43 29.45
N GLY A 537 -30.07 21.13 29.51
CA GLY A 537 -30.93 20.04 29.08
C GLY A 537 -32.32 20.09 29.72
N GLY A 538 -33.38 20.09 28.90
CA GLY A 538 -34.77 20.02 29.38
C GLY A 538 -35.35 21.34 29.94
N LYS A 539 -34.55 22.41 30.10
CA LYS A 539 -34.98 23.70 30.69
C LYS A 539 -36.19 24.32 29.96
N ARG A 540 -36.30 24.10 28.66
CA ARG A 540 -37.31 24.69 27.77
C ARG A 540 -38.52 23.80 27.53
N VAL A 541 -38.50 22.55 28.01
CA VAL A 541 -39.64 21.65 27.92
C VAL A 541 -40.75 22.20 28.82
N ARG A 542 -41.84 22.66 28.22
CA ARG A 542 -43.00 23.24 28.92
C ARG A 542 -44.05 22.15 29.18
N ARG A 543 -44.83 22.30 30.24
CA ARG A 543 -45.88 21.33 30.65
C ARG A 543 -45.30 19.95 31.05
N VAL A 544 -44.23 19.97 31.83
CA VAL A 544 -43.62 18.81 32.50
C VAL A 544 -43.10 19.26 33.87
N THR A 545 -42.98 18.33 34.81
CA THR A 545 -42.39 18.52 36.13
C THR A 545 -40.89 18.82 36.05
N GLN A 546 -40.33 19.37 37.12
CA GLN A 546 -38.89 19.60 37.22
C GLN A 546 -38.09 18.29 37.16
N THR A 547 -38.62 17.21 37.78
CA THR A 547 -38.04 15.86 37.74
C THR A 547 -37.94 15.31 36.32
N THR A 548 -38.99 15.46 35.50
CA THR A 548 -38.95 15.02 34.11
C THR A 548 -37.98 15.84 33.26
N LYS A 549 -37.77 17.13 33.56
CA LYS A 549 -36.72 17.93 32.90
C LYS A 549 -35.33 17.40 33.20
N GLU A 550 -35.06 17.04 34.45
CA GLU A 550 -33.77 16.49 34.89
C GLU A 550 -33.52 15.11 34.28
N ASN A 551 -34.55 14.26 34.18
CA ASN A 551 -34.45 12.99 33.48
C ASN A 551 -34.13 13.18 31.99
N ILE A 552 -34.84 14.09 31.31
CA ILE A 552 -34.58 14.43 29.90
C ILE A 552 -33.15 14.95 29.72
N SER A 553 -32.68 15.83 30.63
CA SER A 553 -31.29 16.32 30.64
C SER A 553 -30.28 15.18 30.73
N ARG A 554 -30.51 14.22 31.63
CA ARG A 554 -29.67 13.03 31.79
C ARG A 554 -29.68 12.13 30.56
N ILE A 555 -30.85 11.88 29.98
CA ILE A 555 -30.98 11.05 28.75
C ILE A 555 -30.20 11.70 27.61
N VAL A 556 -30.34 13.02 27.42
CA VAL A 556 -29.62 13.76 26.37
C VAL A 556 -28.11 13.77 26.64
N ALA A 557 -27.67 14.02 27.87
CA ALA A 557 -26.25 14.01 28.22
C ALA A 557 -25.61 12.63 28.01
N ASN A 558 -26.25 11.56 28.51
CA ASN A 558 -25.78 10.18 28.33
C ASN A 558 -25.83 9.77 26.86
N GLY A 559 -26.85 10.20 26.12
CA GLY A 559 -26.99 9.91 24.71
C GLY A 559 -25.90 10.55 23.86
N ILE A 560 -25.50 11.78 24.18
CA ILE A 560 -24.36 12.46 23.55
C ILE A 560 -23.03 11.77 23.93
N GLU A 561 -22.84 11.41 25.19
CA GLU A 561 -21.63 10.72 25.68
C GLU A 561 -21.45 9.34 25.04
N ALA A 562 -22.52 8.58 24.92
CA ALA A 562 -22.50 7.23 24.36
C ALA A 562 -22.65 7.18 22.83
N GLY A 563 -22.74 8.34 22.15
CA GLY A 563 -22.93 8.41 20.69
C GLY A 563 -24.25 7.80 20.21
N ILE A 564 -25.27 7.81 21.05
CA ILE A 564 -26.59 7.22 20.76
C ILE A 564 -27.31 8.09 19.73
N GLY A 565 -27.87 7.47 18.69
CA GLY A 565 -28.64 8.15 17.66
C GLY A 565 -29.91 8.83 18.20
N ARG A 566 -30.33 9.92 17.56
CA ARG A 566 -31.48 10.75 17.99
C ARG A 566 -32.80 9.98 18.09
N GLU A 567 -32.98 8.92 17.30
CA GLU A 567 -34.19 8.10 17.34
C GLU A 567 -34.26 7.26 18.61
N LYS A 568 -33.14 6.67 19.03
CA LYS A 568 -33.07 5.91 20.27
C LYS A 568 -33.18 6.82 21.49
N MET A 569 -32.59 8.01 21.45
CA MET A 569 -32.82 9.04 22.50
C MET A 569 -34.29 9.46 22.56
N ALA A 570 -34.97 9.58 21.42
CA ALA A 570 -36.40 9.89 21.40
C ALA A 570 -37.26 8.76 21.98
N ASP A 571 -36.89 7.50 21.74
CA ASP A 571 -37.58 6.35 22.33
C ASP A 571 -37.35 6.27 23.85
N GLU A 572 -36.17 6.64 24.36
CA GLU A 572 -35.90 6.77 25.80
C GLU A 572 -36.68 7.94 26.44
N ILE A 573 -36.74 9.11 25.77
CA ILE A 573 -37.55 10.26 26.22
C ILE A 573 -39.05 9.93 26.20
N LEU A 574 -39.50 9.05 25.30
CA LEU A 574 -40.89 8.60 25.23
C LEU A 574 -41.29 7.72 26.43
N GLN A 575 -40.33 7.10 27.12
CA GLN A 575 -40.59 6.32 28.33
C GLN A 575 -40.91 7.21 29.54
N GLU A 576 -40.61 8.51 29.47
CA GLU A 576 -41.03 9.48 30.49
C GLU A 576 -42.54 9.70 30.44
N TYR A 577 -43.23 9.40 31.54
CA TYR A 577 -44.69 9.36 31.65
C TYR A 577 -45.41 10.65 31.17
N GLU A 578 -44.78 11.82 31.29
CA GLU A 578 -45.37 13.10 30.90
C GLU A 578 -45.23 13.41 29.38
N ILE A 579 -44.53 12.56 28.62
CA ILE A 579 -44.34 12.71 27.17
C ILE A 579 -45.32 11.83 26.40
N GLN A 580 -46.45 12.42 26.02
CA GLN A 580 -47.59 11.67 25.48
C GLN A 580 -47.49 11.25 24.01
N THR A 581 -46.53 11.79 23.23
CA THR A 581 -46.45 11.53 21.79
C THR A 581 -45.02 11.38 21.31
N ARG A 582 -44.81 10.43 20.39
CA ARG A 582 -43.51 10.20 19.74
C ARG A 582 -43.00 11.43 18.98
N SER A 583 -43.90 12.19 18.37
CA SER A 583 -43.58 13.45 17.70
C SER A 583 -42.99 14.50 18.65
N ARG A 584 -43.48 14.54 19.89
CA ARG A 584 -42.98 15.45 20.93
C ARG A 584 -41.64 14.97 21.48
N ALA A 585 -41.49 13.67 21.73
CA ALA A 585 -40.21 13.09 22.17
C ALA A 585 -39.09 13.35 21.14
N ARG A 586 -39.38 13.13 19.85
CA ARG A 586 -38.43 13.42 18.75
C ARG A 586 -38.07 14.90 18.66
N LEU A 587 -39.05 15.79 18.82
CA LEU A 587 -38.79 17.24 18.82
C LEU A 587 -37.87 17.66 19.98
N ILE A 588 -38.06 17.08 21.17
CA ILE A 588 -37.22 17.34 22.34
C ILE A 588 -35.81 16.81 22.07
N ALA A 589 -35.67 15.55 21.64
CA ALA A 589 -34.37 14.96 21.31
C ALA A 589 -33.61 15.79 20.26
N ASP A 590 -34.26 16.13 19.14
CA ASP A 590 -33.64 16.91 18.06
C ASP A 590 -33.23 18.31 18.54
N GLN A 591 -34.09 19.00 19.31
CA GLN A 591 -33.82 20.36 19.74
C GLN A 591 -32.71 20.44 20.80
N GLU A 592 -32.75 19.57 21.80
CA GLU A 592 -31.77 19.56 22.89
C GLU A 592 -30.39 19.16 22.35
N THR A 593 -30.31 18.13 21.50
CA THR A 593 -29.04 17.73 20.87
C THR A 593 -28.45 18.82 19.99
N VAL A 594 -29.24 19.45 19.11
CA VAL A 594 -28.71 20.51 18.22
C VAL A 594 -28.26 21.72 19.04
N MET A 595 -29.02 22.11 20.06
CA MET A 595 -28.66 23.25 20.91
C MET A 595 -27.36 23.00 21.68
N THR A 596 -27.18 21.82 22.28
CA THR A 596 -25.93 21.48 22.97
C THR A 596 -24.73 21.54 22.02
N LEU A 597 -24.89 21.03 20.79
CA LEU A 597 -23.83 21.02 19.79
C LEU A 597 -23.45 22.43 19.33
N GLU A 598 -24.44 23.29 19.03
CA GLU A 598 -24.19 24.68 18.60
C GLU A 598 -23.54 25.52 19.72
N THR A 599 -23.98 25.34 20.97
CA THR A 599 -23.36 25.99 22.14
C THR A 599 -21.91 25.56 22.30
N GLY A 600 -21.64 24.24 22.25
CA GLY A 600 -20.27 23.75 22.36
C GLY A 600 -19.38 24.18 21.20
N HIS A 601 -19.93 24.26 19.99
CA HIS A 601 -19.22 24.76 18.81
C HIS A 601 -18.85 26.23 18.96
N TYR A 602 -19.77 27.07 19.45
CA TYR A 602 -19.50 28.47 19.75
C TYR A 602 -18.43 28.66 20.83
N ASP A 603 -18.56 27.99 21.98
CA ASP A 603 -17.59 28.08 23.08
C ASP A 603 -16.20 27.60 22.65
N MET A 604 -16.15 26.54 21.83
CA MET A 604 -14.91 26.02 21.27
C MET A 604 -14.23 27.03 20.35
N MET A 605 -14.99 27.62 19.43
CA MET A 605 -14.43 28.55 18.44
C MET A 605 -13.97 29.86 19.08
N GLN A 606 -14.69 30.37 20.08
CA GLN A 606 -14.26 31.52 20.87
C GLN A 606 -12.94 31.23 21.60
N LYS A 607 -12.82 30.09 22.30
CA LYS A 607 -11.58 29.69 22.98
C LYS A 607 -10.42 29.41 22.01
N SER A 608 -10.70 29.01 20.78
CA SER A 608 -9.69 28.78 19.74
C SER A 608 -9.11 30.07 19.15
N GLY A 609 -9.69 31.22 19.48
CA GLY A 609 -9.23 32.55 19.04
C GLY A 609 -9.88 33.05 17.75
N ALA A 610 -11.10 32.60 17.43
CA ALA A 610 -11.89 33.19 16.34
C ALA A 610 -12.32 34.63 16.70
N THR A 611 -12.22 35.55 15.75
CA THR A 611 -12.52 36.98 15.96
C THR A 611 -13.88 37.40 15.42
N THR A 612 -14.37 36.72 14.38
CA THR A 612 -15.67 37.01 13.74
C THR A 612 -16.44 35.74 13.42
N LYS A 613 -17.76 35.89 13.25
CA LYS A 613 -18.69 34.81 12.94
C LYS A 613 -19.70 35.26 11.89
N THR A 614 -20.02 34.38 10.95
CA THR A 614 -20.94 34.64 9.83
C THR A 614 -22.13 33.70 9.89
N TRP A 615 -23.36 34.22 9.78
CA TRP A 615 -24.58 33.43 9.78
C TRP A 615 -24.90 32.88 8.39
N HIS A 616 -25.28 31.61 8.32
CA HIS A 616 -25.69 30.95 7.07
C HIS A 616 -27.05 30.27 7.23
N HIS A 617 -27.97 30.60 6.33
CA HIS A 617 -29.28 29.97 6.24
C HIS A 617 -29.21 28.69 5.41
N ARG A 618 -29.80 27.60 5.92
CA ARG A 618 -29.96 26.35 5.15
C ARG A 618 -31.39 26.20 4.64
N PRO A 619 -31.60 25.72 3.41
CA PRO A 619 -32.93 25.34 2.94
C PRO A 619 -33.59 24.33 3.89
N GLN A 620 -34.85 24.59 4.26
CA GLN A 620 -35.61 23.80 5.22
C GLN A 620 -37.11 23.93 4.98
N LYS A 621 -37.90 22.97 5.48
CA LYS A 621 -39.34 22.86 5.22
C LYS A 621 -40.14 24.11 5.61
N ASN A 622 -39.78 24.78 6.71
CA ASN A 622 -40.23 26.15 6.96
C ASN A 622 -39.07 27.07 6.56
N PRO A 623 -39.16 27.80 5.44
CA PRO A 623 -38.03 28.54 4.87
C PRO A 623 -37.54 29.69 5.74
N ARG A 624 -38.28 30.09 6.80
CA ARG A 624 -37.92 31.22 7.67
C ARG A 624 -37.54 32.47 6.87
N ASP A 625 -38.35 32.79 5.86
CA ASP A 625 -38.26 33.98 5.02
C ASP A 625 -39.22 35.09 5.51
N GLY A 626 -39.92 34.86 6.61
CA GLY A 626 -40.93 35.76 7.18
C GLY A 626 -42.28 35.76 6.47
N SER A 627 -42.47 34.90 5.46
CA SER A 627 -43.73 34.83 4.67
C SER A 627 -44.93 34.32 5.49
N ASP A 628 -44.68 33.53 6.54
CA ASP A 628 -45.69 32.93 7.43
C ASP A 628 -45.91 33.74 8.73
N GLY A 629 -45.41 34.98 8.81
CA GLY A 629 -45.38 35.77 10.04
C GLY A 629 -44.34 35.26 11.07
N GLY A 630 -43.52 34.28 10.68
CA GLY A 630 -42.41 33.75 11.45
C GLY A 630 -41.11 34.58 11.31
N PRO A 631 -40.01 34.10 11.92
CA PRO A 631 -38.73 34.79 11.84
C PRO A 631 -38.14 34.76 10.42
N ASN A 632 -37.43 35.82 10.04
CA ASN A 632 -36.76 35.93 8.74
C ASN A 632 -35.25 35.72 8.90
N HIS A 633 -34.82 34.46 8.82
CA HIS A 633 -33.41 34.06 8.87
C HIS A 633 -32.73 34.13 7.49
N VAL A 634 -33.51 34.09 6.40
CA VAL A 634 -32.98 34.23 5.02
C VAL A 634 -32.29 35.58 4.84
N LYS A 635 -32.84 36.66 5.42
CA LYS A 635 -32.22 37.99 5.37
C LYS A 635 -30.90 38.11 6.14
N MET A 636 -30.62 37.15 7.02
CA MET A 636 -29.39 37.13 7.81
C MET A 636 -28.29 36.28 7.16
N ASP A 637 -28.57 35.65 6.01
CA ASP A 637 -27.58 34.87 5.28
C ASP A 637 -26.41 35.76 4.84
N GLY A 638 -25.19 35.40 5.24
CA GLY A 638 -23.98 36.19 5.00
C GLY A 638 -23.73 37.32 6.02
N GLU A 639 -24.59 37.51 7.02
CA GLU A 639 -24.38 38.51 8.07
C GLU A 639 -23.14 38.15 8.90
N THR A 640 -22.13 39.03 8.94
CA THR A 640 -20.90 38.83 9.71
C THR A 640 -20.84 39.79 10.89
N VAL A 641 -20.60 39.26 12.09
CA VAL A 641 -20.47 40.04 13.33
C VAL A 641 -19.21 39.62 14.12
N PRO A 642 -18.65 40.47 15.00
CA PRO A 642 -17.62 40.06 15.95
C PRO A 642 -18.04 38.85 16.79
N ILE A 643 -17.08 38.03 17.22
CA ILE A 643 -17.36 36.78 17.95
C ILE A 643 -18.25 37.01 19.19
N ASP A 644 -18.10 38.13 19.88
CA ASP A 644 -18.87 38.47 21.09
C ASP A 644 -20.17 39.24 20.82
N ALA A 645 -20.40 39.69 19.58
CA ALA A 645 -21.58 40.46 19.20
C ALA A 645 -22.81 39.57 18.95
N ARG A 646 -24.02 40.15 19.00
CA ARG A 646 -25.27 39.48 18.62
C ARG A 646 -25.60 39.77 17.15
N PHE A 647 -26.24 38.84 16.48
CA PHE A 647 -26.79 39.02 15.14
C PHE A 647 -28.05 39.88 15.15
N SER A 648 -28.53 40.29 13.97
CA SER A 648 -29.69 41.17 13.79
C SER A 648 -31.00 40.68 14.44
N ASN A 649 -31.14 39.37 14.71
CA ASN A 649 -32.28 38.80 15.44
C ASN A 649 -32.09 38.72 16.97
N GLY A 650 -30.98 39.25 17.49
CA GLY A 650 -30.62 39.25 18.90
C GLY A 650 -30.02 37.93 19.42
N LEU A 651 -29.80 36.93 18.57
CA LEU A 651 -29.13 35.67 18.96
C LEU A 651 -27.60 35.81 18.91
N ARG A 652 -26.87 35.07 19.75
CA ARG A 652 -25.40 34.98 19.65
C ARG A 652 -24.96 34.01 18.55
N TYR A 653 -25.75 32.97 18.30
CA TYR A 653 -25.56 31.93 17.28
C TYR A 653 -26.90 31.20 17.05
N PRO A 654 -27.05 30.42 15.97
CA PRO A 654 -28.24 29.60 15.72
C PRO A 654 -28.54 28.69 16.91
N CYS A 655 -29.83 28.54 17.23
CA CYS A 655 -30.25 27.73 18.38
C CYS A 655 -29.68 28.18 19.74
N ASP A 656 -29.30 29.46 19.91
CA ASP A 656 -28.86 30.01 21.21
C ASP A 656 -29.84 29.65 22.34
N PRO A 657 -29.39 28.96 23.42
CA PRO A 657 -30.21 28.59 24.57
C PRO A 657 -30.96 29.76 25.21
N GLU A 658 -30.38 30.96 25.17
CA GLU A 658 -30.95 32.17 25.76
C GLU A 658 -31.90 32.92 24.81
N GLY A 659 -31.97 32.49 23.55
CA GLY A 659 -32.82 33.09 22.52
C GLY A 659 -34.30 32.72 22.63
N PRO A 660 -35.22 33.57 22.14
CA PRO A 660 -36.66 33.28 22.15
C PRO A 660 -37.01 32.01 21.36
N ALA A 661 -38.06 31.30 21.81
CA ALA A 661 -38.46 30.00 21.25
C ALA A 661 -38.83 30.07 19.76
N ARG A 662 -39.41 31.20 19.32
CA ARG A 662 -39.76 31.44 17.91
C ARG A 662 -38.53 31.42 16.99
N GLU A 663 -37.39 31.90 17.48
CA GLU A 663 -36.15 31.99 16.70
C GLU A 663 -35.37 30.67 16.70
N THR A 664 -35.56 29.82 17.70
CA THR A 664 -34.64 28.71 18.00
C THR A 664 -35.22 27.32 17.72
N ILE A 665 -36.53 27.13 17.90
CA ILE A 665 -37.17 25.81 17.72
C ILE A 665 -37.20 25.44 16.24
N LYS A 666 -36.65 24.27 15.85
CA LYS A 666 -36.52 23.82 14.45
C LYS A 666 -35.69 24.76 13.57
N CYS A 667 -34.73 25.48 14.14
CA CYS A 667 -33.77 26.24 13.36
C CYS A 667 -32.69 25.28 12.80
N ARG A 668 -32.32 25.44 11.53
CA ARG A 668 -31.26 24.66 10.86
C ARG A 668 -30.14 25.54 10.28
N CYS A 669 -30.13 26.82 10.64
CA CYS A 669 -29.05 27.73 10.31
C CYS A 669 -27.78 27.32 11.03
N TYR A 670 -26.63 27.71 10.51
CA TYR A 670 -25.32 27.40 11.06
C TYR A 670 -24.42 28.63 10.94
N VAL A 671 -23.28 28.60 11.64
CA VAL A 671 -22.32 29.70 11.64
C VAL A 671 -20.95 29.22 11.18
N THR A 672 -20.26 30.05 10.41
CA THR A 672 -18.83 29.88 10.10
C THR A 672 -18.03 30.91 10.89
N TYR A 673 -16.85 30.52 11.35
CA TYR A 673 -15.98 31.34 12.19
C TYR A 673 -14.72 31.70 11.41
N ASN A 674 -14.30 32.97 11.50
CA ASN A 674 -13.06 33.44 10.89
C ASN A 674 -12.13 34.00 11.98
N ARG A 675 -10.83 33.98 11.67
CA ARG A 675 -9.77 34.47 12.55
C ARG A 675 -9.32 35.86 12.16
#